data_AF-A0A1S4AFA8-F1
#
_entry.id   AF-A0A1S4AFA8-F1
#
_cell.length_a   1.000
_cell.length_b   1.000
_cell.length_c   1.000
_cell.angle_alpha   90.00
_cell.angle_beta   90.00
_cell.angle_gamma   90.00
#
_symmetry.space_group_name_H-M   'P 1'
#
loop_
_entity.id
_entity.type
_entity.pdbx_description
1 polymer ?
#
loop_
_entity_poly.entity_id
_entity_poly.type
_entity_poly.pdbx_seq_one_letter_code
_entity_poly.pdbx_strand_id
1 'polypeptide(L)'
;MWAERLTIESKPKTVSEQFNVLFLYHFTSSLPVSVTDGETGNKRPTMAGTSRGSTRSRASKSSAENAPILSPLNPKLRKDKTRNNSLIRIFNVNLKFLLGFGIISFVIALFFIYPIVNPMEKPQKPRVITPLPAPKLTDLPMFQGEHRESLYWGTYRPQVYFGVRARTPQSLVAGLMWIGVKDGRYFMRHVCQDSDELKQYGWTSHNGRDYGHQVLTEQTMSLTTSFLKSKGHGSGYGGDWAVRIGAQSNESIPDDEMLNTAHLFFYMADEGGKSFNLGRGVLDIHDDSVLASGSRSDTGDWQLHLLSEDVSQVHYSGFKTPHIHNLSDLVLANLAVQARKFGHLLLSDSSDDSPSILVFQISARIPFRADIVFLSGTSTRDSRVEERLSRLTGISLTSLLSEKQKEFDDKFKKCFSLSDELGLESESVGKVALGNMLGGIGYFFGQSKIWLPSTSTLNAGDNSVLYWPAELYTAVPSRPFFPRGFLWDEGFHQLLIWRWDIYISLDIIGHWLDLMNIDGWIPRELILGAEALSKVPEEFVLQHPTNGNPPTLFLALRDVISSLKKEKFAAAEASDISVFLDRAFVRLEAWFKWFNTTQSGKELGSYYWHGRDAATIRELNPKTLSSGLDDYPRASHPNEDERHVDLRCWMHLAANSMRSIAELLKMDKDVEKEYGFTAKMLSDFELLNKMHLDSANGAYCDYGNHTEKILFVLATFQT
;
A
#
# COMPACT_ATOMS: atom_id res chain seq x y z
N MET A 1 13.82 -12.92 -44.05
CA MET A 1 15.24 -12.65 -44.38
C MET A 1 15.54 -11.23 -43.93
N TRP A 2 16.56 -11.01 -43.09
CA TRP A 2 16.80 -9.84 -42.22
C TRP A 2 16.28 -10.02 -40.78
N ALA A 3 16.71 -11.12 -40.16
CA ALA A 3 16.84 -11.26 -38.72
C ALA A 3 17.99 -12.24 -38.46
N GLU A 4 19.23 -11.81 -38.70
CA GLU A 4 20.42 -12.59 -38.32
C GLU A 4 21.61 -11.64 -38.16
N ARG A 5 22.37 -11.86 -37.09
CA ARG A 5 23.64 -11.22 -36.66
C ARG A 5 23.53 -9.91 -35.88
N LEU A 6 23.33 -10.05 -34.57
CA LEU A 6 24.11 -9.34 -33.55
C LEU A 6 24.35 -10.28 -32.34
N THR A 7 25.03 -11.40 -32.57
CA THR A 7 25.75 -12.10 -31.51
C THR A 7 27.10 -11.39 -31.31
N ILE A 8 27.15 -10.47 -30.35
CA ILE A 8 28.43 -9.99 -29.82
C ILE A 8 28.83 -10.97 -28.72
N GLU A 9 29.56 -12.02 -29.10
CA GLU A 9 30.44 -12.77 -28.21
C GLU A 9 31.64 -11.88 -27.87
N SER A 10 31.49 -10.99 -26.90
CA SER A 10 32.62 -10.47 -26.15
C SER A 10 32.27 -10.52 -24.68
N LYS A 11 32.88 -11.45 -23.94
CA LYS A 11 32.92 -11.36 -22.48
C LYS A 11 33.53 -9.99 -22.15
N PRO A 12 32.80 -9.09 -21.48
CA PRO A 12 33.31 -7.76 -21.18
C PRO A 12 34.57 -7.89 -20.31
N LYS A 13 35.64 -7.21 -20.70
CA LYS A 13 36.99 -7.39 -20.14
C LYS A 13 37.30 -6.40 -19.01
N THR A 14 36.43 -5.43 -18.79
CA THR A 14 36.58 -4.42 -17.74
C THR A 14 35.25 -4.20 -17.01
N VAL A 15 35.31 -3.79 -15.74
CA VAL A 15 34.14 -3.38 -14.93
C VAL A 15 33.34 -2.30 -15.67
N SER A 16 33.99 -1.38 -16.39
CA SER A 16 33.31 -0.34 -17.18
C SER A 16 32.47 -0.90 -18.36
N GLU A 17 32.89 -2.00 -19.00
CA GLU A 17 32.16 -2.60 -20.13
C GLU A 17 30.96 -3.44 -19.66
N GLN A 18 31.11 -4.13 -18.52
CA GLN A 18 30.00 -4.83 -17.84
C GLN A 18 28.87 -3.86 -17.45
N PHE A 19 29.21 -2.59 -17.18
CA PHE A 19 28.27 -1.58 -16.69
C PHE A 19 27.50 -0.82 -17.77
N ASN A 20 28.04 -0.68 -18.98
CA ASN A 20 27.22 -0.20 -20.10
C ASN A 20 26.01 -1.13 -20.31
N VAL A 21 26.17 -2.43 -20.02
CA VAL A 21 25.08 -3.42 -20.07
C VAL A 21 24.10 -3.28 -18.90
N LEU A 22 24.58 -3.11 -17.64
CA LEU A 22 23.71 -2.86 -16.47
C LEU A 22 22.84 -1.59 -16.66
N PHE A 23 23.43 -0.53 -17.20
CA PHE A 23 22.75 0.76 -17.40
C PHE A 23 21.82 0.77 -18.62
N LEU A 24 22.19 0.13 -19.74
CA LEU A 24 21.38 0.11 -20.97
C LEU A 24 20.17 -0.82 -20.86
N TYR A 25 20.30 -2.01 -20.27
CA TYR A 25 19.19 -2.98 -20.24
C TYR A 25 18.02 -2.54 -19.36
N HIS A 26 18.30 -1.84 -18.26
CA HIS A 26 17.25 -1.42 -17.31
C HIS A 26 16.42 -0.23 -17.82
N PHE A 27 16.99 0.62 -18.68
CA PHE A 27 16.28 1.74 -19.33
C PHE A 27 15.60 1.34 -20.65
N THR A 28 15.99 0.24 -21.30
CA THR A 28 15.29 -0.27 -22.49
C THR A 28 14.00 -1.04 -22.18
N SER A 29 13.82 -1.54 -20.96
CA SER A 29 12.61 -2.24 -20.52
C SER A 29 11.53 -1.32 -19.90
N SER A 30 11.79 -0.01 -19.83
CA SER A 30 10.96 0.97 -19.11
C SER A 30 10.56 2.20 -19.95
N LEU A 31 10.70 2.14 -21.28
CA LEU A 31 10.22 3.21 -22.17
C LEU A 31 8.80 2.92 -22.69
N PRO A 32 7.80 3.80 -22.45
CA PRO A 32 6.60 3.84 -23.27
C PRO A 32 6.94 4.39 -24.66
N VAL A 33 6.22 3.88 -25.66
CA VAL A 33 6.31 4.26 -27.07
C VAL A 33 6.24 5.78 -27.25
N SER A 34 7.19 6.30 -28.03
CA SER A 34 7.38 7.71 -28.39
C SER A 34 6.10 8.40 -28.89
N VAL A 35 5.74 9.51 -28.26
CA VAL A 35 4.81 10.51 -28.79
C VAL A 35 5.55 11.36 -29.81
N THR A 36 5.02 11.42 -31.03
CA THR A 36 5.50 12.29 -32.10
C THR A 36 5.10 13.75 -31.83
N ASP A 37 6.07 14.63 -31.70
CA ASP A 37 5.89 16.08 -31.64
C ASP A 37 5.40 16.64 -32.98
N GLY A 38 4.25 17.31 -32.96
CA GLY A 38 3.71 18.12 -34.04
C GLY A 38 4.03 19.59 -33.81
N GLU A 39 5.01 20.12 -34.55
CA GLU A 39 5.25 21.55 -34.71
C GLU A 39 4.02 22.25 -35.33
N THR A 40 3.51 23.30 -34.69
CA THR A 40 2.91 24.43 -35.43
C THR A 40 3.20 25.75 -34.73
N GLY A 41 3.71 26.69 -35.52
CA GLY A 41 4.23 27.96 -35.07
C GLY A 41 3.20 29.10 -34.99
N ASN A 42 3.59 30.09 -34.20
CA ASN A 42 3.67 31.50 -34.56
C ASN A 42 2.35 32.27 -34.82
N LYS A 43 1.96 33.12 -33.87
CA LYS A 43 2.06 34.61 -33.95
C LYS A 43 1.12 35.30 -32.95
N ARG A 44 1.69 36.15 -32.08
CA ARG A 44 1.00 37.31 -31.48
C ARG A 44 0.89 38.45 -32.52
N PRO A 45 0.10 39.50 -32.25
CA PRO A 45 0.76 40.72 -31.79
C PRO A 45 -0.01 41.57 -30.74
N THR A 46 0.77 42.18 -29.83
CA THR A 46 0.74 43.59 -29.30
C THR A 46 -0.59 44.23 -28.84
N MET A 47 -0.71 45.00 -27.75
CA MET A 47 0.05 46.16 -27.21
C MET A 47 -0.32 46.32 -25.71
N ALA A 48 0.58 46.60 -24.75
CA ALA A 48 1.41 47.78 -24.43
C ALA A 48 0.73 48.83 -23.51
N GLY A 49 1.44 49.19 -22.44
CA GLY A 49 1.17 50.32 -21.52
C GLY A 49 1.86 50.12 -20.16
N THR A 50 3.17 50.41 -20.01
CA THR A 50 3.77 51.59 -19.34
C THR A 50 3.31 51.78 -17.87
N SER A 51 4.13 52.04 -16.85
CA SER A 51 5.52 52.46 -16.69
C SER A 51 5.93 52.28 -15.21
N ARG A 52 7.22 52.08 -14.92
CA ARG A 52 7.82 52.39 -13.61
C ARG A 52 9.27 52.80 -13.82
N GLY A 53 9.66 53.95 -13.29
CA GLY A 53 11.05 54.37 -13.18
C GLY A 53 11.18 55.44 -12.12
N SER A 54 11.71 55.07 -10.95
CA SER A 54 13.02 55.54 -10.48
C SER A 54 13.23 55.20 -8.99
N THR A 55 14.15 54.26 -8.80
CA THR A 55 15.13 54.12 -7.71
C THR A 55 15.81 55.47 -7.37
N ARG A 56 16.50 55.73 -6.26
CA ARG A 56 17.18 54.91 -5.24
C ARG A 56 17.56 55.83 -4.06
N SER A 57 17.67 55.28 -2.86
CA SER A 57 18.21 55.94 -1.67
C SER A 57 19.72 55.67 -1.49
N ARG A 58 20.47 56.75 -1.24
CA ARG A 58 21.33 57.03 -0.06
C ARG A 58 22.60 56.20 0.22
N ALA A 59 23.71 56.93 0.39
CA ALA A 59 24.76 56.84 1.43
C ALA A 59 25.92 57.77 1.01
N SER A 60 26.76 58.40 1.84
CA SER A 60 26.92 58.63 3.27
C SER A 60 27.99 59.74 3.41
N LYS A 61 28.06 60.45 4.54
CA LYS A 61 29.30 60.76 5.29
C LYS A 61 29.01 61.67 6.50
N SER A 62 29.80 61.40 7.54
CA SER A 62 29.99 62.05 8.86
C SER A 62 30.33 63.55 8.75
N SER A 63 30.34 64.40 9.78
CA SER A 63 30.77 64.26 11.19
C SER A 63 30.51 65.59 11.93
N ALA A 64 30.28 65.51 13.25
CA ALA A 64 30.62 66.49 14.32
C ALA A 64 29.95 67.89 14.26
N GLU A 65 29.58 68.58 15.35
CA GLU A 65 30.06 68.57 16.72
C GLU A 65 29.15 69.45 17.62
N ASN A 66 29.29 69.27 18.94
CA ASN A 66 29.01 70.20 20.05
C ASN A 66 27.65 70.18 20.79
N ALA A 67 27.77 69.74 22.04
CA ALA A 67 26.80 69.64 23.16
C ALA A 67 26.77 70.98 23.96
N PRO A 68 26.35 71.06 25.25
CA PRO A 68 25.51 70.17 26.08
C PRO A 68 24.42 70.97 26.87
N ILE A 69 23.64 70.30 27.74
CA ILE A 69 23.49 70.61 29.19
C ILE A 69 22.12 70.22 29.78
N LEU A 70 22.23 69.37 30.81
CA LEU A 70 21.44 69.15 32.04
C LEU A 70 19.94 68.76 32.00
N SER A 71 19.75 67.60 32.62
CA SER A 71 18.61 67.00 33.34
C SER A 71 18.07 67.86 34.50
N PRO A 72 17.17 67.39 35.40
CA PRO A 72 16.10 66.36 35.35
C PRO A 72 14.77 66.84 36.03
N LEU A 73 13.82 65.89 36.19
CA LEU A 73 12.82 65.78 37.28
C LEU A 73 11.51 66.61 37.22
N ASN A 74 10.40 65.89 36.96
CA ASN A 74 9.15 65.75 37.76
C ASN A 74 8.98 66.62 39.04
N PRO A 75 7.78 66.77 39.67
CA PRO A 75 6.39 66.40 39.29
C PRO A 75 5.27 67.35 39.83
N LYS A 76 3.99 66.96 39.60
CA LYS A 76 2.79 67.09 40.49
C LYS A 76 2.35 68.45 41.05
N LEU A 77 1.05 68.78 40.90
CA LEU A 77 0.10 69.04 42.01
C LEU A 77 -1.33 69.25 41.42
N ARG A 78 -2.30 68.36 41.66
CA ARG A 78 -3.32 68.37 42.74
C ARG A 78 -4.30 69.56 42.66
N LYS A 79 -5.60 69.32 42.39
CA LYS A 79 -6.66 69.11 43.39
C LYS A 79 -8.08 69.16 42.77
N ASP A 80 -8.90 68.19 43.19
CA ASP A 80 -10.34 68.24 43.51
C ASP A 80 -11.22 69.41 43.06
N LYS A 81 -12.38 69.08 42.44
CA LYS A 81 -13.73 69.02 43.06
C LYS A 81 -14.86 69.43 42.08
N THR A 82 -15.75 68.48 41.82
CA THR A 82 -17.23 68.58 41.79
C THR A 82 -17.98 69.53 40.82
N ARG A 83 -18.74 68.87 39.91
CA ARG A 83 -20.21 68.98 39.65
C ARG A 83 -20.72 70.01 38.63
N ASN A 84 -21.34 69.45 37.56
CA ASN A 84 -22.48 69.90 36.71
C ASN A 84 -22.44 71.32 36.09
N ASN A 85 -22.76 71.58 34.82
CA ASN A 85 -23.80 71.03 33.93
C ASN A 85 -23.48 71.44 32.45
N SER A 86 -23.92 70.58 31.53
CA SER A 86 -24.40 70.83 30.15
C SER A 86 -23.71 71.86 29.23
N LEU A 87 -23.20 71.36 28.08
CA LEU A 87 -23.64 71.71 26.71
C LEU A 87 -22.71 71.02 25.67
N ILE A 88 -23.18 69.93 25.04
CA ILE A 88 -22.47 69.26 23.94
C ILE A 88 -22.82 69.99 22.63
N ARG A 89 -21.79 70.54 21.98
CA ARG A 89 -21.80 71.05 20.61
C ARG A 89 -22.13 69.91 19.64
N ILE A 90 -23.21 70.04 18.88
CA ILE A 90 -23.55 69.18 17.75
C ILE A 90 -22.56 69.48 16.60
N PHE A 91 -21.82 68.47 16.15
CA PHE A 91 -21.01 68.53 14.93
C PHE A 91 -21.92 68.45 13.70
N ASN A 92 -21.70 69.36 12.76
CA ASN A 92 -22.43 69.46 11.50
C ASN A 92 -21.96 68.32 10.56
N VAL A 93 -22.67 67.19 10.53
CA VAL A 93 -22.32 66.04 9.69
C VAL A 93 -22.94 66.21 8.31
N ASN A 94 -22.11 66.22 7.27
CA ASN A 94 -22.53 66.41 5.88
C ASN A 94 -23.39 65.22 5.41
N LEU A 95 -24.68 65.47 5.15
CA LEU A 95 -25.70 64.46 4.83
C LEU A 95 -25.31 63.56 3.64
N LYS A 96 -24.51 64.07 2.69
CA LYS A 96 -24.01 63.29 1.54
C LYS A 96 -23.01 62.19 1.95
N PHE A 97 -22.17 62.46 2.96
CA PHE A 97 -21.23 61.48 3.48
C PHE A 97 -21.93 60.41 4.33
N LEU A 98 -22.95 60.79 5.09
CA LEU A 98 -23.80 59.87 5.84
C LEU A 98 -24.59 58.93 4.91
N LEU A 99 -25.15 59.45 3.81
CA LEU A 99 -25.81 58.62 2.79
C LEU A 99 -24.82 57.68 2.10
N GLY A 100 -23.63 58.18 1.73
CA GLY A 100 -22.59 57.37 1.12
C GLY A 100 -22.12 56.24 2.02
N PHE A 101 -21.89 56.52 3.30
CA PHE A 101 -21.55 55.49 4.30
C PHE A 101 -22.68 54.49 4.49
N GLY A 102 -23.93 54.96 4.54
CA GLY A 102 -25.11 54.08 4.65
C GLY A 102 -25.23 53.11 3.48
N ILE A 103 -25.02 53.58 2.25
CA ILE A 103 -25.05 52.74 1.04
C ILE A 103 -23.90 51.73 1.06
N ILE A 104 -22.69 52.16 1.41
CA ILE A 104 -21.52 51.26 1.49
C ILE A 104 -21.74 50.20 2.57
N SER A 105 -22.19 50.59 3.76
CA SER A 105 -22.50 49.65 4.85
C SER A 105 -23.64 48.70 4.47
N PHE A 106 -24.63 49.15 3.70
CA PHE A 106 -25.72 48.30 3.21
C PHE A 106 -25.24 47.29 2.16
N VAL A 107 -24.37 47.70 1.23
CA VAL A 107 -23.76 46.80 0.24
C VAL A 107 -22.83 45.78 0.92
N ILE A 108 -22.05 46.21 1.91
CA ILE A 108 -21.21 45.30 2.71
C ILE A 108 -22.09 44.32 3.49
N ALA A 109 -23.15 44.78 4.13
CA ALA A 109 -24.11 43.91 4.83
C ALA A 109 -24.76 42.91 3.86
N LEU A 110 -25.18 43.34 2.67
CA LEU A 110 -25.70 42.45 1.63
C LEU A 110 -24.65 41.42 1.18
N PHE A 111 -23.39 41.81 1.04
CA PHE A 111 -22.31 40.88 0.69
C PHE A 111 -22.08 39.80 1.76
N PHE A 112 -22.26 40.14 3.04
CA PHE A 112 -22.18 39.17 4.15
C PHE A 112 -23.46 38.36 4.37
N ILE A 113 -24.63 38.91 4.02
CA ILE A 113 -25.93 38.23 4.15
C ILE A 113 -26.19 37.32 2.95
N TYR A 114 -25.70 37.65 1.76
CA TYR A 114 -25.91 36.88 0.54
C TYR A 114 -25.48 35.39 0.65
N PRO A 115 -24.33 35.04 1.24
CA PRO A 115 -23.94 33.64 1.48
C PRO A 115 -24.78 32.92 2.54
N ILE A 116 -25.46 33.68 3.42
CA ILE A 116 -26.32 33.13 4.50
C ILE A 116 -27.72 32.83 3.95
N VAL A 117 -28.24 33.67 3.05
CA VAL A 117 -29.55 33.53 2.42
C VAL A 117 -29.51 32.59 1.22
N ASN A 118 -28.40 32.60 0.47
CA ASN A 118 -28.09 31.63 -0.56
C ASN A 118 -26.87 30.82 -0.09
N PRO A 119 -27.03 29.81 0.78
CA PRO A 119 -25.95 28.86 1.00
C PRO A 119 -25.61 28.30 -0.37
N MET A 120 -24.40 28.59 -0.88
CA MET A 120 -23.88 27.88 -2.03
C MET A 120 -24.11 26.40 -1.75
N GLU A 121 -24.92 25.73 -2.56
CA GLU A 121 -25.10 24.29 -2.48
C GLU A 121 -23.69 23.70 -2.46
N LYS A 122 -23.29 23.14 -1.31
CA LYS A 122 -21.99 22.46 -1.22
C LYS A 122 -22.04 21.41 -2.33
N PRO A 123 -21.06 21.38 -3.26
CA PRO A 123 -21.07 20.38 -4.31
C PRO A 123 -21.17 19.01 -3.63
N GLN A 124 -22.30 18.34 -3.85
CA GLN A 124 -22.58 17.06 -3.23
C GLN A 124 -21.54 16.08 -3.74
N LYS A 125 -20.71 15.53 -2.83
CA LYS A 125 -19.73 14.52 -3.22
C LYS A 125 -20.46 13.40 -3.95
N PRO A 126 -19.97 12.94 -5.12
CA PRO A 126 -20.56 11.81 -5.81
C PRO A 126 -20.71 10.62 -4.85
N ARG A 127 -21.86 9.93 -4.91
CA ARG A 127 -22.15 8.78 -4.05
C ARG A 127 -21.07 7.72 -4.12
N VAL A 128 -20.57 7.47 -5.33
CA VAL A 128 -19.52 6.49 -5.59
C VAL A 128 -18.24 6.71 -4.78
N ILE A 129 -17.88 7.96 -4.44
CA ILE A 129 -16.72 8.30 -3.60
C ILE A 129 -17.12 8.77 -2.18
N THR A 130 -18.32 8.45 -1.75
CA THR A 130 -18.79 8.75 -0.40
C THR A 130 -18.73 7.46 0.42
N PRO A 131 -17.94 7.40 1.52
CA PRO A 131 -17.91 6.22 2.39
C PRO A 131 -19.29 5.87 2.95
N LEU A 132 -19.56 4.58 3.16
CA LEU A 132 -20.78 4.14 3.83
C LEU A 132 -20.81 4.72 5.26
N PRO A 133 -21.88 5.45 5.66
CA PRO A 133 -21.96 6.16 6.93
C PRO A 133 -22.28 5.22 8.11
N ALA A 134 -21.37 4.28 8.37
CA ALA A 134 -21.42 3.36 9.49
C ALA A 134 -20.09 3.42 10.28
N PRO A 135 -20.11 3.20 11.62
CA PRO A 135 -18.89 3.11 12.41
C PRO A 135 -17.92 2.07 11.82
N LYS A 136 -16.64 2.39 11.78
CA LYS A 136 -15.64 1.49 11.20
C LYS A 136 -15.52 0.19 12.00
N LEU A 137 -15.21 -0.90 11.30
CA LEU A 137 -14.84 -2.15 11.95
C LEU A 137 -13.46 -2.05 12.57
N THR A 138 -12.54 -1.37 11.89
CA THR A 138 -11.17 -1.13 12.35
C THR A 138 -11.09 -0.32 13.66
N ASP A 139 -12.16 0.38 14.05
CA ASP A 139 -12.27 1.10 15.32
C ASP A 139 -12.71 0.21 16.50
N LEU A 140 -12.99 -1.08 16.28
CA LEU A 140 -13.40 -1.99 17.35
C LEU A 140 -12.29 -2.15 18.41
N PRO A 141 -12.62 -2.26 19.72
CA PRO A 141 -11.63 -2.33 20.79
C PRO A 141 -10.59 -3.44 20.63
N MET A 142 -11.00 -4.59 20.08
CA MET A 142 -10.14 -5.74 19.79
C MET A 142 -8.98 -5.43 18.82
N PHE A 143 -9.11 -4.38 18.01
CA PHE A 143 -8.08 -3.94 17.07
C PHE A 143 -7.27 -2.75 17.58
N GLN A 144 -7.53 -2.28 18.80
CA GLN A 144 -6.81 -1.19 19.44
C GLN A 144 -5.79 -1.72 20.47
N GLY A 145 -5.09 -0.81 21.15
CA GLY A 145 -4.17 -1.17 22.23
C GLY A 145 -3.04 -2.10 21.78
N GLU A 146 -2.92 -3.24 22.45
CA GLU A 146 -1.86 -4.22 22.20
C GLU A 146 -1.91 -4.78 20.78
N HIS A 147 -3.09 -5.09 20.23
CA HIS A 147 -3.18 -5.65 18.86
C HIS A 147 -2.67 -4.65 17.81
N ARG A 148 -3.08 -3.38 17.94
CA ARG A 148 -2.63 -2.31 17.04
C ARG A 148 -1.12 -2.09 17.13
N GLU A 149 -0.60 -2.09 18.34
CA GLU A 149 0.81 -1.84 18.59
C GLU A 149 1.68 -3.03 18.19
N SER A 150 1.25 -4.26 18.49
CA SER A 150 1.98 -5.49 18.14
C SER A 150 1.99 -5.73 16.64
N LEU A 151 1.04 -5.20 15.88
CA LEU A 151 1.06 -5.19 14.41
C LEU A 151 1.56 -3.88 13.82
N TYR A 152 2.08 -2.94 14.62
CA TYR A 152 2.52 -1.65 14.10
C TYR A 152 3.60 -1.81 13.04
N TRP A 153 4.71 -2.48 13.35
CA TRP A 153 5.76 -2.84 12.40
C TRP A 153 5.52 -4.20 11.75
N GLY A 154 5.89 -4.36 10.49
CA GLY A 154 5.94 -5.68 9.86
C GLY A 154 6.54 -5.63 8.47
N THR A 155 6.64 -6.81 7.85
CA THR A 155 7.15 -7.01 6.48
C THR A 155 6.13 -6.58 5.42
N TYR A 156 5.39 -5.49 5.67
CA TYR A 156 4.18 -5.11 4.97
C TYR A 156 4.40 -4.43 3.60
N ARG A 157 5.51 -4.75 2.92
CA ARG A 157 5.85 -4.30 1.56
C ARG A 157 6.05 -5.52 0.66
N PRO A 158 4.98 -6.29 0.36
CA PRO A 158 5.10 -7.59 -0.30
C PRO A 158 5.69 -7.50 -1.72
N GLN A 159 5.64 -6.34 -2.37
CA GLN A 159 6.24 -6.10 -3.69
C GLN A 159 7.78 -6.15 -3.71
N VAL A 160 8.46 -5.97 -2.57
CA VAL A 160 9.92 -6.07 -2.48
C VAL A 160 10.35 -7.42 -1.90
N TYR A 161 11.56 -7.86 -2.24
CA TYR A 161 12.12 -9.10 -1.70
C TYR A 161 12.21 -9.09 -0.18
N PHE A 162 12.64 -7.95 0.39
CA PHE A 162 12.56 -7.71 1.82
C PHE A 162 12.32 -6.22 2.09
N GLY A 163 11.28 -5.92 2.87
CA GLY A 163 10.95 -4.55 3.27
C GLY A 163 10.11 -4.53 4.53
N VAL A 164 10.39 -3.55 5.40
CA VAL A 164 9.67 -3.33 6.65
C VAL A 164 8.97 -1.97 6.55
N ARG A 165 7.71 -1.90 6.99
CA ARG A 165 7.01 -0.63 7.17
C ARG A 165 6.10 -0.71 8.40
N ALA A 166 5.75 0.45 8.92
CA ALA A 166 4.68 0.56 9.91
C ALA A 166 3.29 0.70 9.26
N ARG A 167 2.24 0.21 9.94
CA ARG A 167 0.80 0.39 9.64
C ARG A 167 0.34 1.81 9.97
N THR A 168 0.86 2.77 9.20
CA THR A 168 0.50 4.19 9.28
C THR A 168 0.56 4.80 7.86
N PRO A 169 -0.29 5.79 7.54
CA PRO A 169 -0.34 6.41 6.21
C PRO A 169 0.97 6.94 5.65
N GLN A 170 1.83 7.48 6.51
CA GLN A 170 3.16 7.96 6.16
C GLN A 170 4.15 7.28 7.09
N SER A 171 4.84 6.26 6.60
CA SER A 171 5.66 5.36 7.39
C SER A 171 7.16 5.70 7.31
N LEU A 172 7.92 5.20 8.28
CA LEU A 172 9.31 4.85 8.01
C LEU A 172 9.30 3.51 7.28
N VAL A 173 10.06 3.43 6.19
CA VAL A 173 10.20 2.21 5.42
C VAL A 173 11.66 1.80 5.36
N ALA A 174 11.91 0.52 5.57
CA ALA A 174 13.21 -0.10 5.37
C ALA A 174 13.14 -1.10 4.22
N GLY A 175 14.28 -1.44 3.63
CA GLY A 175 14.35 -2.57 2.72
C GLY A 175 15.76 -2.91 2.27
N LEU A 176 15.84 -4.04 1.57
CA LEU A 176 17.08 -4.63 1.10
C LEU A 176 17.11 -4.62 -0.44
N MET A 177 18.27 -4.28 -0.97
CA MET A 177 18.67 -4.55 -2.36
C MET A 177 20.00 -5.30 -2.35
N TRP A 178 20.34 -5.98 -3.44
CA TRP A 178 21.67 -6.54 -3.62
C TRP A 178 22.03 -6.61 -5.10
N ILE A 179 23.33 -6.73 -5.38
CA ILE A 179 23.79 -7.06 -6.73
C ILE A 179 23.78 -8.59 -6.89
N GLY A 180 22.91 -9.08 -7.78
CA GLY A 180 22.89 -10.46 -8.24
C GLY A 180 23.67 -10.62 -9.56
N VAL A 181 23.94 -11.88 -9.94
CA VAL A 181 24.59 -12.24 -11.21
C VAL A 181 23.67 -13.17 -11.99
N LYS A 182 23.42 -12.83 -13.26
CA LYS A 182 22.68 -13.65 -14.23
C LYS A 182 23.41 -13.64 -15.56
N ASP A 183 23.75 -14.81 -16.10
CA ASP A 183 24.47 -14.97 -17.38
C ASP A 183 25.78 -14.15 -17.46
N GLY A 184 26.50 -14.05 -16.34
CA GLY A 184 27.74 -13.27 -16.23
C GLY A 184 27.55 -11.75 -16.25
N ARG A 185 26.30 -11.27 -16.10
CA ARG A 185 25.95 -9.85 -15.98
C ARG A 185 25.41 -9.56 -14.58
N TYR A 186 25.75 -8.40 -14.06
CA TYR A 186 25.23 -7.92 -12.78
C TYR A 186 23.82 -7.36 -12.95
N PHE A 187 22.99 -7.52 -11.93
CA PHE A 187 21.64 -6.93 -11.85
C PHE A 187 21.35 -6.48 -10.43
N MET A 188 20.66 -5.35 -10.26
CA MET A 188 20.16 -4.95 -8.95
C MET A 188 18.85 -5.67 -8.66
N ARG A 189 18.80 -6.39 -7.53
CA ARG A 189 17.59 -7.02 -7.02
C ARG A 189 16.98 -6.14 -5.95
N HIS A 190 15.67 -5.90 -6.01
CA HIS A 190 14.95 -5.11 -5.01
C HIS A 190 13.46 -5.48 -4.98
N VAL A 191 12.80 -5.22 -6.10
CA VAL A 191 11.38 -5.51 -6.31
C VAL A 191 11.24 -6.93 -6.85
N CYS A 192 10.29 -7.72 -6.36
CA CYS A 192 10.07 -9.09 -6.81
C CYS A 192 9.67 -9.09 -8.30
N GLN A 193 10.41 -9.85 -9.13
CA GLN A 193 10.11 -10.03 -10.55
C GLN A 193 10.41 -11.46 -10.97
N ASP A 194 9.54 -12.06 -11.77
CA ASP A 194 9.79 -13.40 -12.33
C ASP A 194 10.97 -13.39 -13.31
N SER A 195 11.19 -12.27 -13.99
CA SER A 195 12.35 -12.06 -14.87
C SER A 195 13.70 -12.09 -14.14
N ASP A 196 13.70 -12.00 -12.81
CA ASP A 196 14.91 -12.14 -12.01
C ASP A 196 15.47 -13.57 -12.03
N GLU A 197 14.62 -14.57 -12.30
CA GLU A 197 14.98 -15.98 -12.44
C GLU A 197 15.75 -16.54 -11.22
N LEU A 198 15.35 -16.13 -10.02
CA LEU A 198 15.82 -16.77 -8.79
C LEU A 198 15.39 -18.24 -8.79
N LYS A 199 16.29 -19.16 -8.40
CA LYS A 199 15.98 -20.60 -8.31
C LYS A 199 14.85 -20.85 -7.33
N GLN A 200 14.83 -20.08 -6.25
CA GLN A 200 13.79 -20.11 -5.22
C GLN A 200 13.80 -18.78 -4.48
N TYR A 201 12.64 -18.26 -4.10
CA TYR A 201 12.56 -17.30 -3.01
C TYR A 201 11.23 -17.42 -2.27
N GLY A 202 11.23 -17.10 -0.99
CA GLY A 202 10.00 -17.04 -0.21
C GLY A 202 10.21 -17.21 1.28
N TRP A 203 9.16 -16.92 2.03
CA TRP A 203 9.13 -17.13 3.48
C TRP A 203 8.96 -18.62 3.77
N THR A 204 9.96 -19.24 4.38
CA THR A 204 9.89 -20.64 4.81
C THR A 204 9.15 -20.77 6.14
N SER A 205 9.19 -19.72 6.96
CA SER A 205 8.35 -19.53 8.13
C SER A 205 8.04 -18.04 8.33
N HIS A 206 6.82 -17.72 8.72
CA HIS A 206 6.41 -16.35 9.06
C HIS A 206 5.16 -16.44 9.92
N ASN A 207 5.11 -15.79 11.08
CA ASN A 207 3.95 -15.91 11.98
C ASN A 207 2.94 -14.77 11.87
N GLY A 208 3.22 -13.77 11.02
CA GLY A 208 2.35 -12.60 10.79
C GLY A 208 2.42 -11.54 11.90
N ARG A 209 3.16 -11.81 12.99
CA ARG A 209 3.32 -10.90 14.12
C ARG A 209 4.77 -10.46 14.27
N ASP A 210 5.62 -11.28 14.88
CA ASP A 210 6.94 -10.88 15.39
C ASP A 210 8.11 -11.68 14.81
N TYR A 211 7.87 -12.62 13.90
CA TYR A 211 8.90 -13.49 13.34
C TYR A 211 8.68 -13.83 11.87
N GLY A 212 9.77 -13.87 11.11
CA GLY A 212 9.82 -14.48 9.78
C GLY A 212 11.23 -14.89 9.37
N HIS A 213 11.34 -15.96 8.60
CA HIS A 213 12.56 -16.41 7.95
C HIS A 213 12.30 -16.67 6.46
N GLN A 214 13.10 -16.04 5.62
CA GLN A 214 13.01 -16.12 4.17
C GLN A 214 14.35 -16.56 3.59
N VAL A 215 14.27 -17.40 2.57
CA VAL A 215 15.39 -17.90 1.77
C VAL A 215 15.25 -17.35 0.36
N LEU A 216 16.35 -16.89 -0.24
CA LEU A 216 16.46 -16.47 -1.62
C LEU A 216 17.68 -17.15 -2.24
N THR A 217 17.47 -18.00 -3.24
CA THR A 217 18.52 -18.78 -3.88
C THR A 217 18.80 -18.21 -5.27
N GLU A 218 19.97 -17.57 -5.42
CA GLU A 218 20.51 -17.09 -6.69
C GLU A 218 21.28 -18.22 -7.41
N GLN A 219 21.89 -17.89 -8.55
CA GLN A 219 22.77 -18.82 -9.25
C GLN A 219 24.03 -19.15 -8.42
N THR A 220 24.69 -18.13 -7.89
CA THR A 220 26.01 -18.25 -7.21
C THR A 220 25.94 -18.28 -5.68
N MET A 221 24.92 -17.66 -5.08
CA MET A 221 24.78 -17.55 -3.62
C MET A 221 23.35 -17.86 -3.14
N SER A 222 23.21 -18.20 -1.87
CA SER A 222 21.95 -18.22 -1.14
C SER A 222 21.96 -17.12 -0.10
N LEU A 223 20.93 -16.28 -0.13
CA LEU A 223 20.69 -15.20 0.82
C LEU A 223 19.56 -15.59 1.75
N THR A 224 19.72 -15.29 3.02
CA THR A 224 18.70 -15.49 4.06
C THR A 224 18.39 -14.17 4.73
N THR A 225 17.11 -13.96 5.03
CA THR A 225 16.63 -12.80 5.78
C THR A 225 15.74 -13.29 6.92
N SER A 226 16.14 -12.99 8.15
CA SER A 226 15.36 -13.32 9.35
C SER A 226 14.92 -12.04 10.04
N PHE A 227 13.62 -11.87 10.21
CA PHE A 227 12.99 -10.72 10.86
C PHE A 227 12.51 -11.11 12.25
N LEU A 228 12.80 -10.26 13.24
CA LEU A 228 12.33 -10.41 14.61
C LEU A 228 11.86 -9.05 15.15
N LYS A 229 10.71 -9.02 15.83
CA LYS A 229 10.31 -7.88 16.66
C LYS A 229 10.47 -8.18 18.13
N SER A 230 10.77 -7.15 18.91
CA SER A 230 10.81 -7.24 20.36
C SER A 230 10.35 -5.93 20.98
N LYS A 231 9.59 -5.99 22.08
CA LYS A 231 9.24 -4.81 22.87
C LYS A 231 9.89 -4.93 24.24
N GLY A 232 10.85 -4.06 24.52
CA GLY A 232 11.52 -3.95 25.83
C GLY A 232 11.11 -2.69 26.59
N HIS A 233 11.50 -2.60 27.87
CA HIS A 233 11.40 -1.36 28.63
C HIS A 233 12.15 -0.23 27.91
N GLY A 234 11.54 0.95 27.80
CA GLY A 234 12.13 2.10 27.08
C GLY A 234 11.96 2.08 25.56
N SER A 235 11.35 1.04 24.98
CA SER A 235 11.00 1.05 23.54
C SER A 235 9.87 2.05 23.28
N GLY A 236 9.89 2.68 22.10
CA GLY A 236 8.79 3.50 21.60
C GLY A 236 7.59 2.65 21.14
N TYR A 237 6.59 3.32 20.55
CA TYR A 237 5.40 2.66 20.04
C TYR A 237 5.75 1.64 18.95
N GLY A 238 5.24 0.42 19.10
CA GLY A 238 5.50 -0.69 18.19
C GLY A 238 6.79 -1.47 18.46
N GLY A 239 7.60 -1.03 19.42
CA GLY A 239 8.82 -1.71 19.84
C GLY A 239 10.01 -1.57 18.89
N ASP A 240 10.88 -2.56 18.95
CA ASP A 240 12.13 -2.67 18.18
C ASP A 240 12.02 -3.81 17.18
N TRP A 241 12.89 -3.78 16.18
CA TRP A 241 13.02 -4.90 15.26
C TRP A 241 14.47 -5.12 14.85
N ALA A 242 14.78 -6.38 14.53
CA ALA A 242 16.08 -6.80 14.02
C ALA A 242 15.89 -7.60 12.73
N VAL A 243 16.84 -7.43 11.82
CA VAL A 243 16.96 -8.18 10.58
C VAL A 243 18.35 -8.80 10.55
N ARG A 244 18.40 -10.12 10.55
CA ARG A 244 19.63 -10.85 10.26
C ARG A 244 19.68 -11.18 8.78
N ILE A 245 20.73 -10.73 8.11
CA ILE A 245 21.05 -11.08 6.74
C ILE A 245 22.22 -12.06 6.77
N GLY A 246 22.09 -13.19 6.09
CA GLY A 246 23.18 -14.14 5.93
C GLY A 246 23.32 -14.57 4.49
N ALA A 247 24.55 -14.69 4.00
CA ALA A 247 24.81 -15.24 2.67
C ALA A 247 25.76 -16.43 2.74
N GLN A 248 25.53 -17.40 1.87
CA GLN A 248 26.36 -18.59 1.70
C GLN A 248 26.59 -18.85 0.21
N SER A 249 27.74 -19.43 -0.15
CA SER A 249 28.00 -19.84 -1.53
C SER A 249 27.24 -21.12 -1.85
N ASN A 250 26.66 -21.20 -3.06
CA ASN A 250 25.96 -22.40 -3.51
C ASN A 250 26.92 -23.49 -4.05
N GLU A 251 28.11 -23.10 -4.50
CA GLU A 251 29.13 -23.98 -5.07
C GLU A 251 30.55 -23.54 -4.63
N SER A 252 31.56 -24.38 -4.87
CA SER A 252 32.96 -23.97 -4.75
C SER A 252 33.31 -23.03 -5.91
N ILE A 253 33.10 -21.73 -5.71
CA ILE A 253 33.41 -20.71 -6.71
C ILE A 253 34.95 -20.67 -6.88
N PRO A 254 35.48 -20.61 -8.13
CA PRO A 254 36.89 -20.35 -8.38
C PRO A 254 37.38 -19.06 -7.68
N ASP A 255 38.69 -18.86 -7.52
CA ASP A 255 39.31 -17.66 -6.93
C ASP A 255 39.00 -16.36 -7.72
N ASP A 256 37.74 -15.93 -7.74
CA ASP A 256 37.29 -14.63 -8.20
C ASP A 256 36.77 -13.85 -6.97
N GLU A 257 37.52 -12.83 -6.59
CA GLU A 257 37.27 -12.03 -5.39
C GLU A 257 35.92 -11.29 -5.45
N MET A 258 35.42 -10.97 -6.65
CA MET A 258 34.11 -10.33 -6.85
C MET A 258 32.96 -11.31 -6.63
N LEU A 259 33.09 -12.58 -7.03
CA LEU A 259 32.05 -13.58 -6.81
C LEU A 259 31.98 -14.05 -5.35
N ASN A 260 33.05 -13.82 -4.58
CA ASN A 260 33.13 -14.14 -3.16
C ASN A 260 32.69 -12.99 -2.23
N THR A 261 32.30 -11.85 -2.79
CA THR A 261 31.85 -10.67 -2.02
C THR A 261 30.39 -10.36 -2.35
N ALA A 262 29.54 -10.28 -1.33
CA ALA A 262 28.18 -9.77 -1.52
C ALA A 262 28.16 -8.25 -1.34
N HIS A 263 27.51 -7.56 -2.28
CA HIS A 263 27.19 -6.14 -2.18
C HIS A 263 25.70 -5.98 -1.88
N LEU A 264 25.39 -5.71 -0.62
CA LEU A 264 24.04 -5.47 -0.14
C LEU A 264 23.79 -3.97 -0.01
N PHE A 265 22.55 -3.53 -0.19
CA PHE A 265 22.13 -2.15 0.03
C PHE A 265 20.94 -2.16 0.98
N PHE A 266 21.16 -1.73 2.22
CA PHE A 266 20.08 -1.56 3.18
C PHE A 266 19.69 -0.08 3.25
N TYR A 267 18.41 0.23 3.13
CA TYR A 267 17.94 1.61 3.17
C TYR A 267 16.90 1.84 4.24
N MET A 268 16.84 3.08 4.70
CA MET A 268 15.74 3.66 5.45
C MET A 268 15.21 4.87 4.67
N ALA A 269 13.90 5.05 4.63
CA ALA A 269 13.23 6.19 4.00
C ALA A 269 12.03 6.64 4.84
N ASP A 270 11.77 7.95 4.89
CA ASP A 270 10.57 8.52 5.53
C ASP A 270 9.57 8.96 4.46
N GLU A 271 8.41 8.31 4.40
CA GLU A 271 7.35 8.63 3.43
C GLU A 271 6.76 10.04 3.65
N GLY A 272 6.92 10.61 4.86
CA GLY A 272 6.56 12.00 5.18
C GLY A 272 7.65 13.01 4.82
N GLY A 273 8.81 12.57 4.34
CA GLY A 273 9.92 13.43 3.92
C GLY A 273 10.72 14.04 5.08
N LYS A 274 10.60 13.50 6.29
CA LYS A 274 11.40 13.95 7.45
C LYS A 274 12.85 13.54 7.27
N SER A 275 13.76 14.46 7.58
CA SER A 275 15.19 14.23 7.39
C SER A 275 15.81 13.32 8.46
N PHE A 276 16.84 12.60 8.08
CA PHE A 276 17.65 11.75 8.94
C PHE A 276 19.00 12.37 9.26
N ASN A 277 19.58 11.92 10.37
CA ASN A 277 20.97 12.17 10.71
C ASN A 277 21.79 10.92 10.37
N LEU A 278 22.89 11.12 9.65
CA LEU A 278 23.88 10.07 9.42
C LEU A 278 24.61 9.75 10.73
N GLY A 279 24.72 8.48 11.08
CA GLY A 279 25.47 8.01 12.23
C GLY A 279 26.97 7.90 11.95
N ARG A 280 27.79 7.84 13.02
CA ARG A 280 29.25 7.73 12.87
C ARG A 280 29.72 6.31 12.51
N GLY A 281 28.87 5.30 12.68
CA GLY A 281 29.20 3.92 12.31
C GLY A 281 29.42 3.68 10.83
N VAL A 282 29.08 4.65 9.98
CA VAL A 282 29.42 4.63 8.56
C VAL A 282 30.93 4.84 8.33
N LEU A 283 31.64 5.49 9.26
CA LEU A 283 33.08 5.72 9.18
C LEU A 283 33.89 4.53 9.73
N ASP A 284 33.43 3.95 10.85
CA ASP A 284 34.02 2.76 11.46
C ASP A 284 32.95 1.98 12.24
N ILE A 285 32.49 0.87 11.67
CA ILE A 285 31.47 0.00 12.26
C ILE A 285 31.95 -0.72 13.53
N HIS A 286 33.27 -0.81 13.75
CA HIS A 286 33.85 -1.48 14.92
C HIS A 286 33.91 -0.54 16.14
N ASP A 287 33.89 0.79 15.92
CA ASP A 287 33.89 1.80 16.98
C ASP A 287 32.48 2.33 17.29
N ASP A 288 31.63 2.51 16.28
CA ASP A 288 30.23 2.92 16.45
C ASP A 288 29.32 2.06 15.55
N SER A 289 28.24 1.50 16.12
CA SER A 289 27.30 0.69 15.34
C SER A 289 26.19 1.49 14.67
N VAL A 290 26.02 2.78 15.02
CA VAL A 290 24.89 3.59 14.55
C VAL A 290 25.11 4.03 13.10
N LEU A 291 24.27 3.57 12.20
CA LEU A 291 24.22 3.98 10.79
C LEU A 291 23.38 5.24 10.57
N ALA A 292 22.22 5.32 11.23
CA ALA A 292 21.28 6.43 11.08
C ALA A 292 20.53 6.68 12.37
N SER A 293 20.06 7.92 12.53
CA SER A 293 19.11 8.26 13.59
C SER A 293 18.10 9.29 13.12
N GLY A 294 16.98 9.35 13.81
CA GLY A 294 15.93 10.32 13.53
C GLY A 294 14.91 10.36 14.64
N SER A 295 13.81 11.04 14.37
CA SER A 295 12.74 11.25 15.35
C SER A 295 11.40 11.22 14.64
N ARG A 296 10.37 10.67 15.25
CA ARG A 296 8.99 10.75 14.76
C ARG A 296 7.99 10.91 15.89
N SER A 297 6.81 11.41 15.56
CA SER A 297 5.73 11.59 16.54
C SER A 297 5.16 10.26 17.03
N ASP A 298 5.22 9.21 16.22
CA ASP A 298 4.71 7.88 16.54
C ASP A 298 5.74 7.05 17.32
N THR A 299 6.93 6.83 16.77
CA THR A 299 7.96 5.95 17.37
C THR A 299 8.94 6.66 18.32
N GLY A 300 8.88 7.99 18.40
CA GLY A 300 9.85 8.79 19.14
C GLY A 300 11.19 8.88 18.42
N ASP A 301 12.25 9.15 19.19
CA ASP A 301 13.62 9.13 18.66
C ASP A 301 14.07 7.68 18.43
N TRP A 302 14.77 7.45 17.33
CA TRP A 302 15.16 6.12 16.91
C TRP A 302 16.58 6.08 16.37
N GLN A 303 17.18 4.89 16.40
CA GLN A 303 18.51 4.60 15.85
C GLN A 303 18.46 3.31 15.02
N LEU A 304 19.20 3.29 13.92
CA LEU A 304 19.48 2.11 13.11
C LEU A 304 20.94 1.72 13.33
N HIS A 305 21.16 0.46 13.70
CA HIS A 305 22.48 -0.10 13.99
C HIS A 305 22.83 -1.21 13.00
N LEU A 306 24.12 -1.37 12.72
CA LEU A 306 24.68 -2.50 11.99
C LEU A 306 25.78 -3.15 12.83
N LEU A 307 25.68 -4.46 13.06
CA LEU A 307 26.71 -5.24 13.73
C LEU A 307 27.06 -6.45 12.89
N SER A 308 28.35 -6.62 12.59
CA SER A 308 28.91 -7.79 11.93
C SER A 308 30.42 -7.83 12.15
N GLU A 309 30.97 -9.02 12.35
CA GLU A 309 32.42 -9.24 12.33
C GLU A 309 32.96 -9.45 10.91
N ASP A 310 32.07 -9.72 9.94
CA ASP A 310 32.40 -10.12 8.57
C ASP A 310 32.31 -8.97 7.55
N VAL A 311 31.70 -7.85 7.95
CA VAL A 311 31.56 -6.66 7.08
C VAL A 311 32.89 -5.94 7.00
N SER A 312 33.39 -5.76 5.78
CA SER A 312 34.69 -5.11 5.55
C SER A 312 34.57 -3.60 5.38
N GLN A 313 33.53 -3.15 4.68
CA GLN A 313 33.33 -1.75 4.30
C GLN A 313 31.85 -1.40 4.22
N VAL A 314 31.53 -0.17 4.64
CA VAL A 314 30.22 0.43 4.48
C VAL A 314 30.38 1.74 3.72
N HIS A 315 29.64 1.87 2.61
CA HIS A 315 29.50 3.13 1.88
C HIS A 315 28.07 3.62 1.98
N TYR A 316 27.83 4.91 1.77
CA TYR A 316 26.48 5.46 1.90
C TYR A 316 26.11 6.45 0.80
N SER A 317 24.81 6.65 0.62
CA SER A 317 24.28 7.80 -0.12
C SER A 317 22.97 8.29 0.50
N GLY A 318 22.88 9.60 0.70
CA GLY A 318 21.69 10.26 1.21
C GLY A 318 20.93 10.98 0.10
N PHE A 319 19.63 10.72 -0.01
CA PHE A 319 18.77 11.29 -1.04
C PHE A 319 17.60 12.06 -0.43
N LYS A 320 17.14 13.09 -1.15
CA LYS A 320 15.92 13.82 -0.82
C LYS A 320 14.92 13.78 -1.97
N THR A 321 13.95 12.89 -1.87
CA THR A 321 12.89 12.73 -2.88
C THR A 321 11.60 12.22 -2.23
N PRO A 322 10.42 12.65 -2.72
CA PRO A 322 9.15 12.03 -2.34
C PRO A 322 8.88 10.71 -3.08
N HIS A 323 9.68 10.38 -4.10
CA HIS A 323 9.48 9.20 -4.95
C HIS A 323 10.28 8.02 -4.39
N ILE A 324 9.73 7.30 -3.40
CA ILE A 324 10.39 6.13 -2.82
C ILE A 324 10.24 4.87 -3.70
N HIS A 325 9.19 4.83 -4.54
CA HIS A 325 8.87 3.69 -5.40
C HIS A 325 9.95 3.39 -6.47
N ASN A 326 10.76 4.39 -6.87
CA ASN A 326 11.84 4.25 -7.85
C ASN A 326 13.24 4.32 -7.23
N LEU A 327 13.38 3.97 -5.94
CA LEU A 327 14.65 4.08 -5.21
C LEU A 327 15.79 3.27 -5.86
N SER A 328 15.51 2.10 -6.43
CA SER A 328 16.52 1.30 -7.15
C SER A 328 17.17 2.08 -8.29
N ASP A 329 16.39 2.86 -9.04
CA ASP A 329 16.90 3.65 -10.16
C ASP A 329 17.86 4.74 -9.67
N LEU A 330 17.58 5.35 -8.51
CA LEU A 330 18.45 6.36 -7.89
C LEU A 330 19.78 5.75 -7.42
N VAL A 331 19.73 4.57 -6.80
CA VAL A 331 20.94 3.85 -6.36
C VAL A 331 21.78 3.45 -7.59
N LEU A 332 21.15 2.90 -8.63
CA LEU A 332 21.82 2.54 -9.89
C LEU A 332 22.45 3.77 -10.57
N ALA A 333 21.75 4.90 -10.61
CA ALA A 333 22.29 6.13 -11.17
C ALA A 333 23.52 6.62 -10.39
N ASN A 334 23.50 6.54 -9.05
CA ASN A 334 24.65 6.86 -8.22
C ASN A 334 25.85 5.95 -8.54
N LEU A 335 25.64 4.63 -8.53
CA LEU A 335 26.67 3.63 -8.83
C LEU A 335 27.24 3.81 -10.25
N ALA A 336 26.40 4.11 -11.25
CA ALA A 336 26.84 4.33 -12.61
C ALA A 336 27.78 5.56 -12.73
N VAL A 337 27.52 6.62 -11.97
CA VAL A 337 28.42 7.80 -11.91
C VAL A 337 29.75 7.43 -11.25
N GLN A 338 29.72 6.69 -10.15
CA GLN A 338 30.93 6.25 -9.43
C GLN A 338 31.78 5.31 -10.30
N ALA A 339 31.15 4.34 -10.97
CA ALA A 339 31.82 3.43 -11.90
C ALA A 339 32.50 4.17 -13.05
N ARG A 340 31.85 5.17 -13.66
CA ARG A 340 32.42 5.96 -14.77
C ARG A 340 33.58 6.87 -14.33
N LYS A 341 33.50 7.43 -13.11
CA LYS A 341 34.50 8.39 -12.62
C LYS A 341 35.71 7.73 -11.99
N PHE A 342 35.49 6.65 -11.24
CA PHE A 342 36.48 6.06 -10.35
C PHE A 342 36.72 4.58 -10.59
N GLY A 343 35.93 3.92 -11.45
CA GLY A 343 36.13 2.51 -11.82
C GLY A 343 35.69 1.51 -10.76
N HIS A 344 34.95 1.92 -9.73
CA HIS A 344 34.46 1.05 -8.66
C HIS A 344 32.93 1.15 -8.48
N LEU A 345 32.36 0.12 -7.84
CA LEU A 345 30.92 -0.04 -7.60
C LEU A 345 30.58 0.25 -6.16
N LEU A 346 30.97 1.43 -5.70
CA LEU A 346 30.74 1.87 -4.33
C LEU A 346 29.82 3.08 -4.39
N LEU A 347 28.94 3.21 -3.40
CA LEU A 347 28.16 4.42 -3.22
C LEU A 347 29.09 5.62 -3.02
N SER A 348 28.57 6.80 -3.33
CA SER A 348 29.35 8.03 -3.42
C SER A 348 29.88 8.62 -2.11
N ASP A 349 29.50 8.07 -0.96
CA ASP A 349 29.74 8.63 0.38
C ASP A 349 29.35 10.10 0.50
N SER A 350 28.21 10.43 -0.11
CA SER A 350 27.67 11.78 -0.15
C SER A 350 26.19 11.79 0.23
N SER A 351 25.70 12.93 0.70
CA SER A 351 24.30 13.11 1.06
C SER A 351 23.80 14.45 0.57
N ASP A 352 22.57 14.45 0.06
CA ASP A 352 21.80 15.68 -0.13
C ASP A 352 21.61 16.42 1.21
N ASP A 353 21.33 17.72 1.13
CA ASP A 353 20.98 18.53 2.29
C ASP A 353 19.65 18.07 2.91
N SER A 354 19.72 17.58 4.16
CA SER A 354 18.58 17.02 4.90
C SER A 354 17.93 15.83 4.18
N PRO A 355 18.64 14.69 4.09
CA PRO A 355 18.17 13.52 3.34
C PRO A 355 16.97 12.88 4.05
N SER A 356 15.92 12.55 3.31
CA SER A 356 14.78 11.76 3.83
C SER A 356 14.95 10.26 3.54
N ILE A 357 16.04 9.89 2.86
CA ILE A 357 16.41 8.52 2.51
C ILE A 357 17.90 8.37 2.72
N LEU A 358 18.31 7.31 3.43
CA LEU A 358 19.70 6.91 3.55
C LEU A 358 19.83 5.47 3.05
N VAL A 359 20.78 5.24 2.14
CA VAL A 359 21.12 3.92 1.61
C VAL A 359 22.54 3.59 2.04
N PHE A 360 22.72 2.41 2.62
CA PHE A 360 24.01 1.88 3.08
C PHE A 360 24.39 0.68 2.24
N GLN A 361 25.49 0.77 1.51
CA GLN A 361 26.09 -0.35 0.82
C GLN A 361 27.02 -1.09 1.78
N ILE A 362 26.69 -2.35 2.05
CA ILE A 362 27.41 -3.24 2.96
C ILE A 362 28.13 -4.26 2.08
N SER A 363 29.47 -4.25 2.11
CA SER A 363 30.29 -5.24 1.42
C SER A 363 30.82 -6.25 2.44
N ALA A 364 30.54 -7.53 2.20
CA ALA A 364 30.95 -8.62 3.09
C ALA A 364 31.37 -9.86 2.29
N ARG A 365 32.42 -10.54 2.75
CA ARG A 365 32.91 -11.77 2.12
C ARG A 365 32.02 -12.94 2.49
N ILE A 366 31.67 -13.78 1.53
CA ILE A 366 30.83 -14.96 1.75
C ILE A 366 31.68 -16.12 2.31
N PRO A 367 31.21 -16.87 3.32
CA PRO A 367 29.95 -16.68 4.04
C PRO A 367 30.03 -15.56 5.07
N PHE A 368 28.93 -14.84 5.29
CA PHE A 368 28.83 -13.81 6.34
C PHE A 368 27.47 -13.79 7.02
N ARG A 369 27.42 -13.10 8.17
CA ARG A 369 26.19 -12.69 8.85
C ARG A 369 26.26 -11.24 9.30
N ALA A 370 25.19 -10.49 9.05
CA ALA A 370 25.05 -9.10 9.48
C ALA A 370 23.70 -8.89 10.18
N ASP A 371 23.74 -8.24 11.34
CA ASP A 371 22.56 -7.89 12.13
C ASP A 371 22.29 -6.39 11.98
N ILE A 372 21.10 -6.06 11.47
CA ILE A 372 20.61 -4.70 11.35
C ILE A 372 19.49 -4.50 12.35
N VAL A 373 19.63 -3.56 13.27
CA VAL A 373 18.70 -3.38 14.40
C VAL A 373 18.15 -1.97 14.41
N PHE A 374 16.83 -1.86 14.47
CA PHE A 374 16.13 -0.60 14.71
C PHE A 374 15.67 -0.54 16.16
N LEU A 375 16.09 0.51 16.85
CA LEU A 375 15.71 0.80 18.24
C LEU A 375 14.86 2.07 18.27
N SER A 376 13.69 1.99 18.89
CA SER A 376 12.79 3.13 19.12
C SER A 376 12.90 3.71 20.54
N GLY A 377 12.45 4.95 20.76
CA GLY A 377 12.51 5.59 22.08
C GLY A 377 13.91 5.82 22.64
N THR A 378 14.92 6.03 21.78
CA THR A 378 16.35 6.04 22.17
C THR A 378 16.76 7.21 23.05
N SER A 379 16.06 8.34 22.99
CA SER A 379 16.32 9.54 23.81
C SER A 379 15.62 9.54 25.17
N THR A 380 14.84 8.49 25.49
CA THR A 380 14.21 8.38 26.80
C THR A 380 15.27 8.19 27.89
N ARG A 381 15.06 8.79 29.08
CA ARG A 381 16.05 8.70 30.18
C ARG A 381 16.33 7.26 30.63
N ASP A 382 15.40 6.35 30.35
CA ASP A 382 15.46 4.92 30.68
C ASP A 382 15.62 4.02 29.43
N SER A 383 16.14 4.56 28.31
CA SER A 383 16.10 3.91 26.99
C SER A 383 16.85 2.58 26.89
N ARG A 384 17.82 2.31 27.79
CA ARG A 384 18.60 1.06 27.87
C ARG A 384 19.06 0.55 26.50
N VAL A 385 19.54 1.46 25.65
CA VAL A 385 19.88 1.20 24.23
C VAL A 385 20.84 0.01 24.09
N GLU A 386 21.95 0.01 24.84
CA GLU A 386 22.96 -1.06 24.78
C GLU A 386 22.43 -2.45 25.21
N GLU A 387 21.58 -2.49 26.24
CA GLU A 387 20.94 -3.74 26.70
C GLU A 387 20.03 -4.31 25.60
N ARG A 388 19.22 -3.43 24.98
CA ARG A 388 18.30 -3.82 23.91
C ARG A 388 19.03 -4.21 22.63
N LEU A 389 20.10 -3.50 22.28
CA LEU A 389 20.95 -3.81 21.15
C LEU A 389 21.61 -5.18 21.31
N SER A 390 22.25 -5.44 22.45
CA SER A 390 22.92 -6.74 22.71
C SER A 390 21.96 -7.93 22.77
N ARG A 391 20.70 -7.71 23.15
CA ARG A 391 19.64 -8.73 23.07
C ARG A 391 19.22 -9.04 21.64
N LEU A 392 19.30 -8.06 20.74
CA LEU A 392 18.85 -8.15 19.35
C LEU A 392 19.98 -8.38 18.35
N THR A 393 21.16 -8.81 18.80
CA THR A 393 22.33 -9.11 17.95
C THR A 393 23.01 -10.41 18.36
N GLY A 394 23.89 -10.92 17.48
CA GLY A 394 24.81 -12.01 17.77
C GLY A 394 24.15 -13.30 18.27
N ILE A 395 24.70 -13.89 19.33
CA ILE A 395 24.23 -15.15 19.91
C ILE A 395 22.82 -14.99 20.50
N SER A 396 22.51 -13.86 21.15
CA SER A 396 21.19 -13.60 21.71
C SER A 396 20.10 -13.61 20.63
N LEU A 397 20.32 -12.90 19.52
CA LEU A 397 19.39 -12.94 18.39
C LEU A 397 19.27 -14.35 17.79
N THR A 398 20.36 -15.12 17.74
CA THR A 398 20.32 -16.52 17.28
C THR A 398 19.38 -17.37 18.13
N SER A 399 19.47 -17.23 19.45
CA SER A 399 18.61 -17.94 20.39
C SER A 399 17.14 -17.55 20.21
N LEU A 400 16.85 -16.25 20.11
CA LEU A 400 15.48 -15.74 19.92
C LEU A 400 14.87 -16.21 18.60
N LEU A 401 15.63 -16.18 17.50
CA LEU A 401 15.16 -16.69 16.21
C LEU A 401 14.88 -18.19 16.26
N SER A 402 15.71 -18.97 16.94
CA SER A 402 15.49 -20.41 17.12
C SER A 402 14.26 -20.71 17.98
N GLU A 403 14.02 -19.92 19.03
CA GLU A 403 12.83 -20.02 19.87
C GLU A 403 11.57 -19.73 19.04
N LYS A 404 11.58 -18.65 18.25
CA LYS A 404 10.45 -18.28 17.39
C LYS A 404 10.17 -19.29 16.28
N GLN A 405 11.20 -19.88 15.69
CA GLN A 405 11.03 -20.99 14.75
C GLN A 405 10.31 -22.17 15.40
N LYS A 406 10.71 -22.53 16.63
CA LYS A 406 10.06 -23.61 17.38
C LYS A 406 8.61 -23.26 17.73
N GLU A 407 8.34 -22.03 18.18
CA GLU A 407 6.97 -21.55 18.43
C GLU A 407 6.09 -21.65 17.17
N PHE A 408 6.64 -21.27 16.00
CA PHE A 408 5.95 -21.39 14.72
C PHE A 408 5.64 -22.86 14.39
N ASP A 409 6.62 -23.75 14.52
CA ASP A 409 6.48 -25.18 14.24
C ASP A 409 5.44 -25.84 15.14
N ASP A 410 5.48 -25.55 16.44
CA ASP A 410 4.54 -26.08 17.43
C ASP A 410 3.12 -25.56 17.18
N LYS A 411 2.97 -24.26 16.87
CA LYS A 411 1.67 -23.67 16.53
C LYS A 411 1.12 -24.24 15.22
N PHE A 412 1.96 -24.47 14.20
CA PHE A 412 1.54 -25.05 12.92
C PHE A 412 0.91 -26.43 13.12
N LYS A 413 1.58 -27.31 13.89
CA LYS A 413 1.06 -28.65 14.21
C LYS A 413 -0.28 -28.59 14.95
N LYS A 414 -0.41 -27.64 15.89
CA LYS A 414 -1.65 -27.41 16.63
C LYS A 414 -2.81 -26.94 15.74
N CYS A 415 -2.54 -26.03 14.79
CA CYS A 415 -3.57 -25.45 13.92
C CYS A 415 -4.03 -26.41 12.80
N PHE A 416 -3.13 -27.19 12.22
CA PHE A 416 -3.40 -27.93 10.98
C PHE A 416 -3.40 -29.45 11.12
N SER A 417 -2.97 -30.00 12.28
CA SER A 417 -2.97 -31.43 12.64
C SER A 417 -3.03 -32.37 11.42
N LEU A 418 -1.93 -32.39 10.65
CA LEU A 418 -1.83 -33.19 9.44
C LEU A 418 -1.90 -34.68 9.81
N SER A 419 -2.62 -35.47 9.01
CA SER A 419 -2.63 -36.93 9.17
C SER A 419 -1.20 -37.48 9.09
N ASP A 420 -0.87 -38.45 9.93
CA ASP A 420 0.42 -39.18 9.89
C ASP A 420 0.67 -39.81 8.50
N GLU A 421 -0.38 -40.05 7.72
CA GLU A 421 -0.35 -40.59 6.36
C GLU A 421 0.26 -39.62 5.31
N LEU A 422 0.31 -38.30 5.59
CA LEU A 422 0.78 -37.29 4.63
C LEU A 422 2.32 -37.12 4.61
N GLY A 423 3.03 -37.69 5.60
CA GLY A 423 4.49 -37.66 5.67
C GLY A 423 5.10 -36.27 5.96
N LEU A 424 6.44 -36.23 6.12
CA LEU A 424 7.19 -35.02 6.52
C LEU A 424 7.27 -33.95 5.41
N GLU A 425 7.25 -34.37 4.13
CA GLU A 425 7.30 -33.42 3.00
C GLU A 425 6.06 -32.53 2.96
N SER A 426 4.87 -33.09 3.23
CA SER A 426 3.62 -32.33 3.29
C SER A 426 3.62 -31.29 4.40
N GLU A 427 4.21 -31.60 5.57
CA GLU A 427 4.37 -30.63 6.65
C GLU A 427 5.26 -29.46 6.22
N SER A 428 6.38 -29.76 5.56
CA SER A 428 7.30 -28.74 5.03
C SER A 428 6.59 -27.83 4.02
N VAL A 429 5.88 -28.41 3.04
CA VAL A 429 5.11 -27.65 2.05
C VAL A 429 4.04 -26.78 2.72
N GLY A 430 3.31 -27.32 3.71
CA GLY A 430 2.29 -26.58 4.43
C GLY A 430 2.86 -25.38 5.22
N LYS A 431 4.02 -25.54 5.86
CA LYS A 431 4.71 -24.46 6.56
C LYS A 431 5.15 -23.35 5.62
N VAL A 432 5.74 -23.71 4.48
CA VAL A 432 6.16 -22.75 3.45
C VAL A 432 4.95 -22.04 2.82
N ALA A 433 3.85 -22.75 2.58
CA ALA A 433 2.61 -22.17 2.06
C ALA A 433 2.03 -21.13 3.05
N LEU A 434 1.96 -21.48 4.34
CA LEU A 434 1.49 -20.56 5.37
C LEU A 434 2.46 -19.38 5.58
N GLY A 435 3.77 -19.66 5.62
CA GLY A 435 4.80 -18.64 5.77
C GLY A 435 4.75 -17.61 4.65
N ASN A 436 4.61 -18.05 3.39
CA ASN A 436 4.45 -17.14 2.27
C ASN A 436 3.12 -16.39 2.30
N MET A 437 2.02 -17.03 2.69
CA MET A 437 0.73 -16.34 2.84
C MET A 437 0.81 -15.20 3.85
N LEU A 438 1.36 -15.47 5.05
CA LEU A 438 1.48 -14.48 6.12
C LEU A 438 2.54 -13.41 5.82
N GLY A 439 3.65 -13.80 5.18
CA GLY A 439 4.70 -12.87 4.74
C GLY A 439 4.36 -12.09 3.46
N GLY A 440 3.22 -12.41 2.83
CA GLY A 440 2.62 -11.65 1.72
C GLY A 440 1.62 -10.60 2.18
N ILE A 441 1.31 -10.52 3.48
CA ILE A 441 0.43 -9.48 4.01
C ILE A 441 1.10 -8.10 3.88
N GLY A 442 0.40 -7.16 3.26
CA GLY A 442 0.83 -5.79 3.04
C GLY A 442 -0.02 -4.76 3.78
N TYR A 443 0.49 -3.53 3.83
CA TYR A 443 -0.25 -2.35 4.27
C TYR A 443 -0.08 -1.26 3.23
N PHE A 444 -1.20 -0.75 2.74
CA PHE A 444 -1.27 0.19 1.65
C PHE A 444 -2.06 1.43 2.06
N PHE A 445 -1.65 2.60 1.57
CA PHE A 445 -2.36 3.85 1.78
C PHE A 445 -2.36 4.67 0.49
N GLY A 446 -3.51 5.24 0.13
CA GLY A 446 -3.63 6.06 -1.06
C GLY A 446 -5.07 6.26 -1.51
N GLN A 447 -5.24 6.58 -2.80
CA GLN A 447 -6.54 6.83 -3.44
C GLN A 447 -6.61 6.06 -4.75
N SER A 448 -7.68 5.29 -4.95
CA SER A 448 -7.93 4.57 -6.21
C SER A 448 -8.61 5.47 -7.24
N LYS A 449 -8.38 5.20 -8.54
CA LYS A 449 -9.00 5.94 -9.65
C LYS A 449 -10.30 5.24 -10.06
N ILE A 450 -11.43 5.95 -9.95
CA ILE A 450 -12.77 5.41 -10.18
C ILE A 450 -13.40 6.06 -11.41
N TRP A 451 -14.06 5.29 -12.25
CA TRP A 451 -14.79 5.81 -13.40
C TRP A 451 -16.08 6.53 -12.98
N LEU A 452 -16.39 7.63 -13.68
CA LEU A 452 -17.66 8.35 -13.57
C LEU A 452 -18.31 8.50 -14.95
N PRO A 453 -19.61 8.19 -15.10
CA PRO A 453 -20.34 8.49 -16.34
C PRO A 453 -20.30 9.98 -16.65
N SER A 454 -20.11 10.35 -17.93
CA SER A 454 -20.15 11.73 -18.43
C SER A 454 -21.56 12.34 -18.39
N THR A 455 -22.12 12.51 -17.20
CA THR A 455 -23.34 13.31 -16.96
C THR A 455 -23.09 14.46 -15.98
N SER A 456 -21.89 14.52 -15.40
CA SER A 456 -21.43 15.62 -14.54
C SER A 456 -20.69 16.66 -15.38
N THR A 457 -21.04 17.93 -15.17
CA THR A 457 -20.47 19.18 -15.71
C THR A 457 -18.98 19.42 -15.36
N LEU A 458 -18.21 18.37 -15.11
CA LEU A 458 -16.78 18.43 -14.83
C LEU A 458 -16.00 18.15 -16.12
N ASN A 459 -15.42 19.21 -16.68
CA ASN A 459 -14.36 19.29 -17.67
C ASN A 459 -14.11 18.04 -18.56
N ALA A 460 -14.38 18.21 -19.86
CA ALA A 460 -13.98 17.30 -20.92
C ALA A 460 -12.48 16.93 -20.81
N GLY A 461 -12.18 15.68 -20.48
CA GLY A 461 -10.81 15.16 -20.54
C GLY A 461 -10.58 13.84 -19.80
N ASP A 462 -11.08 13.68 -18.58
CA ASP A 462 -10.85 12.45 -17.79
C ASP A 462 -12.14 12.08 -17.04
N ASN A 463 -12.83 11.04 -17.50
CA ASN A 463 -14.09 10.52 -16.91
C ASN A 463 -13.81 9.73 -15.62
N SER A 464 -13.06 10.33 -14.71
CA SER A 464 -12.61 9.67 -13.50
C SER A 464 -12.54 10.59 -12.29
N VAL A 465 -12.59 9.99 -11.11
CA VAL A 465 -12.47 10.65 -9.82
C VAL A 465 -11.61 9.80 -8.89
N LEU A 466 -10.92 10.45 -7.97
CA LEU A 466 -10.18 9.74 -6.93
C LEU A 466 -11.12 9.36 -5.78
N TYR A 467 -11.01 8.11 -5.33
CA TYR A 467 -11.59 7.65 -4.08
C TYR A 467 -11.06 8.47 -2.90
N TRP A 468 -11.67 8.36 -1.71
CA TRP A 468 -11.09 9.00 -0.53
C TRP A 468 -9.75 8.36 -0.14
N PRO A 469 -8.83 9.09 0.54
CA PRO A 469 -7.63 8.49 1.10
C PRO A 469 -8.01 7.36 2.05
N ALA A 470 -7.55 6.15 1.77
CA ALA A 470 -7.92 4.97 2.50
C ALA A 470 -6.71 4.07 2.77
N GLU A 471 -6.83 3.32 3.86
CA GLU A 471 -5.85 2.33 4.32
C GLU A 471 -6.36 0.94 3.98
N LEU A 472 -5.45 0.03 3.64
CA LEU A 472 -5.75 -1.38 3.43
C LEU A 472 -4.65 -2.24 4.02
N TYR A 473 -5.00 -3.06 5.01
CA TYR A 473 -4.19 -4.15 5.54
C TYR A 473 -4.74 -5.45 4.97
N THR A 474 -3.96 -6.17 4.15
CA THR A 474 -4.49 -7.30 3.34
C THR A 474 -3.39 -8.26 2.91
N ALA A 475 -3.72 -9.53 2.68
CA ALA A 475 -2.87 -10.43 1.90
C ALA A 475 -2.89 -10.05 0.41
N VAL A 476 -1.89 -10.52 -0.34
CA VAL A 476 -1.78 -10.29 -1.79
C VAL A 476 -1.71 -11.63 -2.53
N PRO A 477 -2.32 -11.77 -3.72
CA PRO A 477 -2.31 -13.03 -4.46
C PRO A 477 -0.90 -13.47 -4.86
N SER A 478 -0.06 -12.51 -5.22
CA SER A 478 1.29 -12.77 -5.73
C SER A 478 2.19 -11.56 -5.50
N ARG A 479 3.34 -11.78 -4.84
CA ARG A 479 4.36 -10.73 -4.61
C ARG A 479 4.94 -10.12 -5.91
N PRO A 480 5.23 -10.89 -6.98
CA PRO A 480 5.78 -10.32 -8.21
C PRO A 480 4.73 -9.70 -9.15
N PHE A 481 3.56 -10.33 -9.31
CA PHE A 481 2.55 -9.89 -10.29
C PHE A 481 1.46 -9.01 -9.71
N PHE A 482 0.98 -9.36 -8.52
CA PHE A 482 -0.22 -8.78 -7.92
C PHE A 482 0.02 -8.31 -6.47
N PRO A 483 1.03 -7.48 -6.17
CA PRO A 483 1.35 -7.11 -4.79
C PRO A 483 0.42 -5.99 -4.26
N ARG A 484 -0.88 -6.25 -4.30
CA ARG A 484 -1.97 -5.35 -3.91
C ARG A 484 -3.22 -6.14 -3.60
N GLY A 485 -4.23 -5.47 -3.03
CA GLY A 485 -5.47 -6.11 -2.61
C GLY A 485 -6.37 -6.47 -3.80
N PHE A 486 -6.85 -7.72 -3.82
CA PHE A 486 -7.91 -8.20 -4.69
C PHE A 486 -9.06 -8.78 -3.86
N LEU A 487 -10.27 -8.27 -4.08
CA LEU A 487 -11.41 -8.48 -3.19
C LEU A 487 -11.80 -9.97 -3.10
N TRP A 488 -11.92 -10.65 -4.24
CA TRP A 488 -12.30 -12.06 -4.25
C TRP A 488 -11.17 -13.00 -3.82
N ASP A 489 -9.90 -12.72 -4.11
CA ASP A 489 -8.78 -13.50 -3.61
C ASP A 489 -8.75 -13.50 -2.08
N GLU A 490 -9.09 -12.37 -1.46
CA GLU A 490 -8.98 -12.21 -0.02
C GLU A 490 -9.85 -13.21 0.75
N GLY A 491 -11.06 -13.52 0.30
CA GLY A 491 -11.88 -14.53 0.96
C GLY A 491 -11.23 -15.92 0.99
N PHE A 492 -10.44 -16.27 -0.04
CA PHE A 492 -9.65 -17.51 -0.06
C PHE A 492 -8.43 -17.43 0.85
N HIS A 493 -7.71 -16.29 0.85
CA HIS A 493 -6.60 -16.06 1.80
C HIS A 493 -7.08 -16.24 3.24
N GLN A 494 -8.25 -15.68 3.56
CA GLN A 494 -8.79 -15.71 4.92
C GLN A 494 -9.14 -17.12 5.38
N LEU A 495 -9.53 -18.05 4.50
CA LEU A 495 -9.72 -19.46 4.87
C LEU A 495 -8.46 -20.05 5.50
N LEU A 496 -7.26 -19.65 5.07
CA LEU A 496 -6.02 -20.09 5.70
C LEU A 496 -5.67 -19.26 6.95
N ILE A 497 -5.75 -17.94 6.84
CA ILE A 497 -5.28 -17.01 7.89
C ILE A 497 -6.09 -17.14 9.18
N TRP A 498 -7.43 -17.29 9.12
CA TRP A 498 -8.25 -17.36 10.33
C TRP A 498 -7.93 -18.59 11.20
N ARG A 499 -7.49 -19.70 10.58
CA ARG A 499 -7.04 -20.92 11.27
C ARG A 499 -5.74 -20.72 12.05
N TRP A 500 -4.93 -19.74 11.65
CA TRP A 500 -3.68 -19.39 12.30
C TRP A 500 -3.83 -18.27 13.33
N ASP A 501 -4.51 -17.18 12.98
CA ASP A 501 -4.72 -16.02 13.83
C ASP A 501 -6.03 -15.32 13.45
N ILE A 502 -7.06 -15.53 14.26
CA ILE A 502 -8.39 -14.98 14.01
C ILE A 502 -8.41 -13.45 14.06
N TYR A 503 -7.58 -12.81 14.90
CA TYR A 503 -7.57 -11.35 15.01
C TYR A 503 -6.93 -10.69 13.79
N ILE A 504 -5.86 -11.27 13.23
CA ILE A 504 -5.32 -10.83 11.94
C ILE A 504 -6.40 -10.97 10.85
N SER A 505 -7.12 -12.09 10.83
CA SER A 505 -8.16 -12.33 9.82
C SER A 505 -9.30 -11.30 9.89
N LEU A 506 -9.87 -11.08 11.07
CA LEU A 506 -10.96 -10.12 11.26
C LEU A 506 -10.51 -8.67 11.02
N ASP A 507 -9.26 -8.32 11.35
CA ASP A 507 -8.68 -6.99 11.08
C ASP A 507 -8.61 -6.74 9.57
N ILE A 508 -8.15 -7.72 8.78
CA ILE A 508 -8.11 -7.66 7.31
C ILE A 508 -9.52 -7.55 6.72
N ILE A 509 -10.46 -8.42 7.14
CA ILE A 509 -11.86 -8.34 6.69
C ILE A 509 -12.47 -6.98 7.03
N GLY A 510 -12.15 -6.44 8.21
CA GLY A 510 -12.57 -5.11 8.65
C GLY A 510 -12.06 -4.00 7.73
N HIS A 511 -10.79 -4.04 7.33
CA HIS A 511 -10.23 -3.07 6.37
C HIS A 511 -10.97 -3.11 5.03
N TRP A 512 -11.22 -4.30 4.47
CA TRP A 512 -11.97 -4.44 3.22
C TRP A 512 -13.40 -3.91 3.31
N LEU A 513 -14.12 -4.24 4.37
CA LEU A 513 -15.49 -3.77 4.53
C LEU A 513 -15.55 -2.25 4.78
N ASP A 514 -14.56 -1.65 5.45
CA ASP A 514 -14.48 -0.20 5.67
C ASP A 514 -14.17 0.61 4.39
N LEU A 515 -13.79 -0.04 3.29
CA LEU A 515 -13.59 0.58 1.98
C LEU A 515 -14.88 0.73 1.16
N MET A 516 -16.02 0.31 1.72
CA MET A 516 -17.32 0.35 1.05
C MET A 516 -17.87 1.77 0.89
N ASN A 517 -18.37 2.09 -0.30
CA ASN A 517 -19.07 3.34 -0.52
C ASN A 517 -20.53 3.28 -0.04
N ILE A 518 -21.22 4.42 -0.09
CA ILE A 518 -22.61 4.56 0.38
C ILE A 518 -23.63 3.69 -0.39
N ASP A 519 -23.25 3.21 -1.58
CA ASP A 519 -24.08 2.33 -2.38
C ASP A 519 -23.86 0.85 -2.06
N GLY A 520 -22.87 0.51 -1.22
CA GLY A 520 -22.52 -0.86 -0.85
C GLY A 520 -21.45 -1.49 -1.76
N TRP A 521 -20.82 -0.71 -2.64
CA TRP A 521 -19.78 -1.20 -3.56
C TRP A 521 -18.39 -1.13 -2.93
N ILE A 522 -17.56 -2.13 -3.26
CA ILE A 522 -16.13 -2.18 -2.96
C ILE A 522 -15.38 -2.43 -4.27
N PRO A 523 -14.34 -1.64 -4.61
CA PRO A 523 -13.54 -1.91 -5.81
C PRO A 523 -12.89 -3.29 -5.78
N ARG A 524 -12.91 -4.01 -6.91
CA ARG A 524 -12.38 -5.38 -7.00
C ARG A 524 -10.86 -5.45 -6.81
N GLU A 525 -10.14 -4.43 -7.30
CA GLU A 525 -8.69 -4.32 -7.25
C GLU A 525 -8.32 -2.97 -6.65
N LEU A 526 -7.55 -2.97 -5.55
CA LEU A 526 -7.20 -1.76 -4.83
C LEU A 526 -5.74 -1.37 -5.03
N ILE A 527 -5.57 -0.32 -5.83
CA ILE A 527 -4.29 0.26 -6.21
C ILE A 527 -4.10 1.52 -5.37
N LEU A 528 -3.43 1.37 -4.24
CA LEU A 528 -3.26 2.44 -3.24
C LEU A 528 -1.78 2.82 -3.13
N GLY A 529 -1.46 4.04 -3.56
CA GLY A 529 -0.12 4.60 -3.48
C GLY A 529 0.74 4.32 -4.71
N ALA A 530 1.86 5.04 -4.81
CA ALA A 530 2.72 5.03 -6.00
C ALA A 530 3.41 3.67 -6.23
N GLU A 531 3.75 2.95 -5.16
CA GLU A 531 4.37 1.62 -5.27
C GLU A 531 3.42 0.61 -5.94
N ALA A 532 2.16 0.55 -5.49
CA ALA A 532 1.15 -0.33 -6.09
C ALA A 532 0.85 0.07 -7.55
N LEU A 533 0.72 1.37 -7.82
CA LEU A 533 0.46 1.91 -9.16
C LEU A 533 1.57 1.55 -10.16
N SER A 534 2.83 1.57 -9.74
CA SER A 534 3.98 1.21 -10.59
C SER A 534 3.96 -0.23 -11.11
N LYS A 535 3.10 -1.08 -10.54
CA LYS A 535 2.95 -2.50 -10.90
C LYS A 535 1.66 -2.80 -11.66
N VAL A 536 0.96 -1.78 -12.15
CA VAL A 536 -0.31 -1.93 -12.86
C VAL A 536 -0.20 -1.25 -14.22
N PRO A 537 -0.46 -1.95 -15.34
CA PRO A 537 -0.67 -1.31 -16.63
C PRO A 537 -1.81 -0.29 -16.57
N GLU A 538 -1.67 0.85 -17.25
CA GLU A 538 -2.59 1.99 -17.14
C GLU A 538 -4.08 1.62 -17.38
N GLU A 539 -4.32 0.70 -18.32
CA GLU A 539 -5.65 0.19 -18.68
C GLU A 539 -6.41 -0.51 -17.54
N PHE A 540 -5.71 -1.04 -16.52
CA PHE A 540 -6.34 -1.72 -15.38
C PHE A 540 -6.46 -0.85 -14.13
N VAL A 541 -5.92 0.38 -14.16
CA VAL A 541 -5.94 1.28 -13.00
C VAL A 541 -7.36 1.74 -12.69
N LEU A 542 -8.16 2.02 -13.72
CA LEU A 542 -9.50 2.56 -13.58
C LEU A 542 -10.49 1.51 -13.09
N GLN A 543 -11.13 1.76 -11.95
CA GLN A 543 -12.15 0.86 -11.38
C GLN A 543 -13.56 1.30 -11.76
N HIS A 544 -14.42 0.34 -12.08
CA HIS A 544 -15.79 0.58 -12.55
C HIS A 544 -16.83 0.20 -11.46
N PRO A 545 -17.63 1.16 -10.95
CA PRO A 545 -18.63 0.92 -9.89
C PRO A 545 -19.77 -0.02 -10.27
N THR A 546 -19.98 -0.25 -11.56
CA THR A 546 -20.95 -1.22 -12.10
C THR A 546 -20.46 -2.65 -11.96
N ASN A 547 -19.15 -2.86 -11.86
CA ASN A 547 -18.54 -4.17 -11.89
C ASN A 547 -18.46 -4.74 -10.46
N GLY A 548 -19.03 -5.92 -10.28
CA GLY A 548 -18.90 -6.70 -9.04
C GLY A 548 -17.65 -7.58 -9.03
N ASN A 549 -17.52 -8.38 -7.98
CA ASN A 549 -16.52 -9.44 -7.85
C ASN A 549 -17.06 -10.53 -6.92
N PRO A 550 -16.70 -11.83 -7.06
CA PRO A 550 -17.23 -12.88 -6.19
C PRO A 550 -17.10 -12.50 -4.71
N PRO A 551 -18.20 -12.57 -3.92
CA PRO A 551 -18.20 -12.11 -2.55
C PRO A 551 -17.62 -13.18 -1.59
N THR A 552 -16.39 -13.60 -1.85
CA THR A 552 -15.70 -14.74 -1.22
C THR A 552 -15.44 -14.52 0.27
N LEU A 553 -15.47 -13.29 0.78
CA LEU A 553 -15.43 -13.03 2.24
C LEU A 553 -16.54 -13.80 2.98
N PHE A 554 -17.69 -14.04 2.35
CA PHE A 554 -18.74 -14.89 2.93
C PHE A 554 -18.33 -16.37 3.06
N LEU A 555 -17.37 -16.88 2.29
CA LEU A 555 -16.81 -18.23 2.49
C LEU A 555 -16.06 -18.30 3.82
N ALA A 556 -15.17 -17.34 4.06
CA ALA A 556 -14.39 -17.26 5.29
C ALA A 556 -15.30 -17.05 6.50
N LEU A 557 -16.24 -16.09 6.43
CA LEU A 557 -17.21 -15.83 7.50
C LEU A 557 -18.09 -17.06 7.80
N ARG A 558 -18.55 -17.78 6.78
CA ARG A 558 -19.32 -19.02 6.97
C ARG A 558 -18.53 -20.06 7.76
N ASP A 559 -17.24 -20.22 7.44
CA ASP A 559 -16.36 -21.19 8.10
C ASP A 559 -16.06 -20.81 9.56
N VAL A 560 -15.85 -19.51 9.82
CA VAL A 560 -15.74 -18.94 11.18
C VAL A 560 -17.02 -19.17 11.98
N ILE A 561 -18.19 -18.86 11.42
CA ILE A 561 -19.50 -19.06 12.09
C ILE A 561 -19.73 -20.55 12.38
N SER A 562 -19.43 -21.43 11.42
CA SER A 562 -19.51 -22.88 11.61
C SER A 562 -18.62 -23.36 12.75
N SER A 563 -17.40 -22.81 12.85
CA SER A 563 -16.45 -23.13 13.92
C SER A 563 -16.89 -22.57 15.28
N LEU A 564 -17.52 -21.40 15.29
CA LEU A 564 -18.13 -20.81 16.48
C LEU A 564 -19.29 -21.66 17.00
N LYS A 565 -20.19 -22.12 16.12
CA LYS A 565 -21.29 -23.03 16.46
C LYS A 565 -20.80 -24.41 16.97
N LYS A 566 -19.58 -24.81 16.61
CA LYS A 566 -18.91 -26.04 17.07
C LYS A 566 -18.02 -25.81 18.29
N GLU A 567 -18.08 -24.62 18.92
CA GLU A 567 -17.33 -24.27 20.13
C GLU A 567 -15.80 -24.44 19.97
N LYS A 568 -15.28 -24.14 18.79
CA LYS A 568 -13.83 -24.26 18.50
C LYS A 568 -12.98 -23.08 18.97
N PHE A 569 -13.61 -21.99 19.43
CA PHE A 569 -12.93 -20.78 19.89
C PHE A 569 -12.93 -20.70 21.41
N ALA A 570 -11.91 -20.06 21.98
CA ALA A 570 -11.95 -19.69 23.39
C ALA A 570 -13.11 -18.72 23.67
N ALA A 571 -13.61 -18.66 24.91
CA ALA A 571 -14.76 -17.83 25.26
C ALA A 571 -14.57 -16.34 24.92
N ALA A 572 -13.35 -15.80 25.12
CA ALA A 572 -13.01 -14.43 24.76
C ALA A 572 -13.08 -14.22 23.24
N GLU A 573 -12.43 -15.09 22.46
CA GLU A 573 -12.46 -15.05 20.98
C GLU A 573 -13.89 -15.16 20.44
N ALA A 574 -14.72 -16.05 21.02
CA ALA A 574 -16.10 -16.23 20.61
C ALA A 574 -16.96 -14.96 20.85
N SER A 575 -16.75 -14.29 21.97
CA SER A 575 -17.39 -13.00 22.28
C SER A 575 -16.95 -11.93 21.28
N ASP A 576 -15.65 -11.85 21.03
CA ASP A 576 -15.03 -10.90 20.13
C ASP A 576 -15.48 -11.08 18.67
N ILE A 577 -15.53 -12.32 18.18
CA ILE A 577 -16.10 -12.66 16.86
C ILE A 577 -17.57 -12.20 16.79
N SER A 578 -18.35 -12.40 17.85
CA SER A 578 -19.76 -11.97 17.87
C SER A 578 -19.91 -10.45 17.80
N VAL A 579 -19.08 -9.71 18.54
CA VAL A 579 -19.02 -8.23 18.48
C VAL A 579 -18.61 -7.75 17.08
N PHE A 580 -17.63 -8.42 16.47
CA PHE A 580 -17.22 -8.12 15.10
C PHE A 580 -18.37 -8.34 14.11
N LEU A 581 -19.04 -9.50 14.16
CA LEU A 581 -20.14 -9.84 13.26
C LEU A 581 -21.32 -8.87 13.39
N ASP A 582 -21.64 -8.44 14.62
CA ASP A 582 -22.66 -7.43 14.88
C ASP A 582 -22.34 -6.10 14.20
N ARG A 583 -21.11 -5.60 14.37
CA ARG A 583 -20.65 -4.39 13.68
C ARG A 583 -20.60 -4.56 12.16
N ALA A 584 -20.15 -5.73 11.69
CA ALA A 584 -19.98 -6.04 10.28
C ALA A 584 -21.32 -6.16 9.54
N PHE A 585 -22.38 -6.58 10.23
CA PHE A 585 -23.68 -6.87 9.62
C PHE A 585 -24.20 -5.71 8.77
N VAL A 586 -24.06 -4.46 9.24
CA VAL A 586 -24.48 -3.26 8.50
C VAL A 586 -23.79 -3.16 7.14
N ARG A 587 -22.48 -3.45 7.08
CA ARG A 587 -21.71 -3.40 5.83
C ARG A 587 -22.00 -4.62 4.95
N LEU A 588 -22.07 -5.81 5.54
CA LEU A 588 -22.39 -7.04 4.81
C LEU A 588 -23.78 -6.97 4.16
N GLU A 589 -24.75 -6.39 4.87
CA GLU A 589 -26.09 -6.11 4.35
C GLU A 589 -26.04 -5.11 3.19
N ALA A 590 -25.32 -3.99 3.33
CA ALA A 590 -25.17 -3.01 2.26
C ALA A 590 -24.55 -3.64 1.00
N TRP A 591 -23.53 -4.48 1.16
CA TRP A 591 -22.90 -5.21 0.06
C TRP A 591 -23.85 -6.20 -0.62
N PHE A 592 -24.58 -6.99 0.19
CA PHE A 592 -25.59 -7.92 -0.32
C PHE A 592 -26.71 -7.19 -1.09
N LYS A 593 -27.19 -6.07 -0.55
CA LYS A 593 -28.20 -5.22 -1.22
C LYS A 593 -27.65 -4.60 -2.50
N TRP A 594 -26.38 -4.22 -2.54
CA TRP A 594 -25.74 -3.74 -3.77
C TRP A 594 -25.80 -4.80 -4.88
N PHE A 595 -25.45 -6.06 -4.59
CA PHE A 595 -25.60 -7.15 -5.58
C PHE A 595 -27.04 -7.34 -6.04
N ASN A 596 -28.00 -7.39 -5.12
CA ASN A 596 -29.42 -7.56 -5.46
C ASN A 596 -30.05 -6.35 -6.17
N THR A 597 -29.40 -5.19 -6.11
CA THR A 597 -29.88 -3.99 -6.81
C THR A 597 -29.22 -3.86 -8.18
N THR A 598 -27.94 -4.25 -8.30
CA THR A 598 -27.14 -3.95 -9.50
C THR A 598 -26.91 -5.15 -10.40
N GLN A 599 -26.82 -6.37 -9.84
CA GLN A 599 -26.44 -7.58 -10.59
C GLN A 599 -27.62 -8.55 -10.79
N SER A 600 -28.83 -8.19 -10.37
CA SER A 600 -30.02 -9.01 -10.61
C SER A 600 -30.40 -9.03 -12.08
N GLY A 601 -30.73 -10.22 -12.59
CA GLY A 601 -31.22 -10.40 -13.96
C GLY A 601 -32.72 -10.14 -14.09
N LYS A 602 -33.24 -10.31 -15.31
CA LYS A 602 -34.66 -10.06 -15.64
C LYS A 602 -35.62 -11.09 -15.06
N GLU A 603 -35.13 -12.30 -14.82
CA GLU A 603 -35.91 -13.40 -14.23
C GLU A 603 -35.76 -13.40 -12.72
N LEU A 604 -36.83 -13.75 -11.99
CA LEU A 604 -36.78 -13.80 -10.54
C LEU A 604 -35.72 -14.80 -10.06
N GLY A 605 -34.77 -14.31 -9.26
CA GLY A 605 -33.69 -15.12 -8.71
C GLY A 605 -32.56 -15.45 -9.70
N SER A 606 -32.54 -14.81 -10.88
CA SER A 606 -31.38 -14.80 -11.77
C SER A 606 -30.47 -13.61 -11.49
N TYR A 607 -29.20 -13.77 -11.87
CA TYR A 607 -28.17 -12.75 -11.76
C TYR A 607 -27.28 -12.77 -12.99
N TYR A 608 -26.63 -11.66 -13.31
CA TYR A 608 -25.64 -11.58 -14.37
C TYR A 608 -24.53 -10.60 -14.01
N TRP A 609 -23.40 -10.76 -14.68
CA TRP A 609 -22.19 -10.01 -14.43
C TRP A 609 -22.12 -8.83 -15.39
N HIS A 610 -21.96 -7.62 -14.86
CA HIS A 610 -21.71 -6.43 -15.67
C HIS A 610 -20.25 -6.31 -16.10
N GLY A 611 -20.02 -5.56 -17.19
CA GLY A 611 -18.68 -5.20 -17.65
C GLY A 611 -18.11 -6.04 -18.79
N ARG A 612 -18.91 -6.94 -19.39
CA ARG A 612 -18.54 -7.64 -20.63
C ARG A 612 -18.60 -6.70 -21.84
N ASP A 613 -17.62 -6.79 -22.74
CA ASP A 613 -17.58 -5.98 -23.97
C ASP A 613 -18.34 -6.66 -25.12
N ALA A 614 -19.58 -6.24 -25.36
CA ALA A 614 -20.39 -6.77 -26.45
C ALA A 614 -19.92 -6.37 -27.86
N ALA A 615 -19.02 -5.40 -27.98
CA ALA A 615 -18.57 -4.84 -29.26
C ALA A 615 -17.14 -5.26 -29.65
N THR A 616 -16.46 -6.05 -28.82
CA THR A 616 -15.08 -6.46 -29.09
C THR A 616 -14.98 -7.27 -30.39
N ILE A 617 -13.99 -6.90 -31.21
CA ILE A 617 -13.56 -7.65 -32.40
C ILE A 617 -12.18 -8.31 -32.19
N ARG A 618 -11.63 -8.16 -30.97
CA ARG A 618 -10.28 -8.62 -30.62
C ARG A 618 -10.29 -9.88 -29.76
N GLU A 619 -11.45 -10.31 -29.30
CA GLU A 619 -11.63 -11.47 -28.42
C GLU A 619 -12.54 -12.50 -29.10
N LEU A 620 -12.20 -13.79 -29.01
CA LEU A 620 -13.04 -14.87 -29.54
C LEU A 620 -14.38 -14.94 -28.80
N ASN A 621 -14.33 -14.72 -27.50
CA ASN A 621 -15.47 -14.61 -26.61
C ASN A 621 -15.21 -13.41 -25.68
N PRO A 622 -16.17 -12.47 -25.53
CA PRO A 622 -15.98 -11.33 -24.64
C PRO A 622 -15.70 -11.75 -23.21
N LYS A 623 -14.63 -11.22 -22.61
CA LYS A 623 -14.21 -11.54 -21.24
C LYS A 623 -15.24 -11.11 -20.18
N THR A 624 -15.16 -11.73 -19.01
CA THR A 624 -15.99 -11.43 -17.83
C THR A 624 -15.12 -11.22 -16.59
N LEU A 625 -14.29 -10.16 -16.60
CA LEU A 625 -13.34 -9.86 -15.51
C LEU A 625 -14.01 -9.75 -14.12
N SER A 626 -15.26 -9.30 -14.07
CA SER A 626 -16.03 -9.17 -12.83
C SER A 626 -16.27 -10.52 -12.15
N SER A 627 -16.28 -11.65 -12.87
CA SER A 627 -16.50 -12.95 -12.22
C SER A 627 -15.25 -13.53 -11.56
N GLY A 628 -14.06 -12.96 -11.80
CA GLY A 628 -12.78 -13.56 -11.41
C GLY A 628 -12.37 -14.78 -12.27
N LEU A 629 -13.16 -15.11 -13.30
CA LEU A 629 -12.83 -16.11 -14.31
C LEU A 629 -12.81 -15.42 -15.68
N ASP A 630 -11.75 -14.66 -15.90
CA ASP A 630 -11.66 -13.63 -16.94
C ASP A 630 -12.08 -14.10 -18.33
N ASP A 631 -11.58 -15.25 -18.79
CA ASP A 631 -11.79 -15.80 -20.13
C ASP A 631 -12.61 -17.10 -20.13
N TYR A 632 -13.26 -17.45 -19.02
CA TYR A 632 -14.21 -18.56 -19.01
C TYR A 632 -15.32 -18.28 -20.03
N PRO A 633 -15.55 -19.17 -21.02
CA PRO A 633 -16.44 -18.87 -22.12
C PRO A 633 -17.88 -18.73 -21.64
N ARG A 634 -18.52 -17.61 -22.00
CA ARG A 634 -19.94 -17.36 -21.76
C ARG A 634 -20.69 -17.16 -23.07
N ALA A 635 -21.92 -16.63 -23.01
CA ALA A 635 -22.68 -16.31 -24.22
C ALA A 635 -21.84 -15.40 -25.13
N SER A 636 -21.84 -15.68 -26.43
CA SER A 636 -20.92 -15.01 -27.35
C SER A 636 -21.35 -13.60 -27.76
N HIS A 637 -22.63 -13.28 -27.57
CA HIS A 637 -23.19 -11.96 -27.82
C HIS A 637 -23.75 -11.44 -26.49
N PRO A 638 -22.89 -10.84 -25.63
CA PRO A 638 -23.28 -10.39 -24.31
C PRO A 638 -24.47 -9.43 -24.36
N ASN A 639 -25.42 -9.61 -23.45
CA ASN A 639 -26.56 -8.70 -23.29
C ASN A 639 -27.19 -8.86 -21.90
N GLU A 640 -28.18 -8.03 -21.58
CA GLU A 640 -28.86 -8.04 -20.27
C GLU A 640 -29.80 -9.25 -20.06
N ASP A 641 -29.97 -10.12 -21.05
CA ASP A 641 -30.77 -11.36 -20.93
C ASP A 641 -29.92 -12.53 -20.39
N GLU A 642 -28.62 -12.32 -20.21
CA GLU A 642 -27.73 -13.34 -19.66
C GLU A 642 -28.12 -13.75 -18.24
N ARG A 643 -27.83 -15.01 -17.90
CA ARG A 643 -28.02 -15.56 -16.55
C ARG A 643 -26.79 -16.37 -16.21
N HIS A 644 -26.07 -15.94 -15.17
CA HIS A 644 -24.79 -16.51 -14.77
C HIS A 644 -24.95 -17.40 -13.54
N VAL A 645 -24.67 -18.69 -13.70
CA VAL A 645 -24.93 -19.71 -12.68
C VAL A 645 -24.02 -19.54 -11.47
N ASP A 646 -22.76 -19.13 -11.70
CA ASP A 646 -21.77 -18.86 -10.67
C ASP A 646 -22.20 -17.73 -9.75
N LEU A 647 -22.66 -16.60 -10.30
CA LEU A 647 -23.14 -15.47 -9.51
C LEU A 647 -24.40 -15.84 -8.68
N ARG A 648 -25.32 -16.61 -9.26
CA ARG A 648 -26.48 -17.13 -8.51
C ARG A 648 -26.04 -17.95 -7.29
N CYS A 649 -25.04 -18.82 -7.46
CA CYS A 649 -24.47 -19.62 -6.37
C CYS A 649 -23.78 -18.76 -5.30
N TRP A 650 -23.06 -17.71 -5.71
CA TRP A 650 -22.46 -16.75 -4.78
C TRP A 650 -23.52 -16.01 -3.95
N MET A 651 -24.63 -15.62 -4.57
CA MET A 651 -25.73 -14.95 -3.87
C MET A 651 -26.49 -15.89 -2.93
N HIS A 652 -26.58 -17.18 -3.26
CA HIS A 652 -27.09 -18.18 -2.33
C HIS A 652 -26.19 -18.28 -1.08
N LEU A 653 -24.87 -18.38 -1.27
CA LEU A 653 -23.90 -18.40 -0.18
C LEU A 653 -24.05 -17.15 0.71
N ALA A 654 -24.06 -15.96 0.10
CA ALA A 654 -24.17 -14.70 0.82
C ALA A 654 -25.48 -14.62 1.63
N ALA A 655 -26.62 -14.97 1.04
CA ALA A 655 -27.91 -14.99 1.73
C ALA A 655 -27.92 -15.95 2.93
N ASN A 656 -27.36 -17.15 2.75
CA ASN A 656 -27.27 -18.14 3.82
C ASN A 656 -26.31 -17.70 4.95
N SER A 657 -25.21 -17.04 4.61
CA SER A 657 -24.29 -16.46 5.59
C SER A 657 -24.95 -15.32 6.38
N MET A 658 -25.65 -14.40 5.71
CA MET A 658 -26.40 -13.32 6.36
C MET A 658 -27.44 -13.87 7.35
N ARG A 659 -28.22 -14.87 6.92
CA ARG A 659 -29.16 -15.59 7.80
C ARG A 659 -28.44 -16.20 9.01
N SER A 660 -27.32 -16.88 8.78
CA SER A 660 -26.56 -17.55 9.85
C SER A 660 -26.00 -16.56 10.89
N ILE A 661 -25.61 -15.36 10.45
CA ILE A 661 -25.20 -14.27 11.34
C ILE A 661 -26.39 -13.75 12.14
N ALA A 662 -27.52 -13.50 11.49
CA ALA A 662 -28.74 -13.02 12.15
C ALA A 662 -29.23 -13.99 13.23
N GLU A 663 -29.23 -15.30 12.95
CA GLU A 663 -29.56 -16.36 13.92
C GLU A 663 -28.58 -16.35 15.11
N LEU A 664 -27.28 -16.28 14.84
CA LEU A 664 -26.22 -16.30 15.85
C LEU A 664 -26.35 -15.10 16.81
N LEU A 665 -26.56 -13.91 16.25
CA LEU A 665 -26.69 -12.65 17.00
C LEU A 665 -28.08 -12.46 17.60
N LYS A 666 -29.03 -13.38 17.36
CA LYS A 666 -30.42 -13.31 17.81
C LYS A 666 -31.08 -11.97 17.40
N MET A 667 -30.86 -11.58 16.15
CA MET A 667 -31.46 -10.39 15.57
C MET A 667 -32.98 -10.53 15.45
N ASP A 668 -33.66 -9.47 15.01
CA ASP A 668 -35.10 -9.52 14.75
C ASP A 668 -35.45 -10.69 13.81
N LYS A 669 -36.51 -11.42 14.15
CA LYS A 669 -36.97 -12.57 13.37
C LYS A 669 -37.32 -12.20 11.93
N ASP A 670 -37.71 -10.96 11.66
CA ASP A 670 -38.03 -10.53 10.32
C ASP A 670 -36.77 -10.38 9.45
N VAL A 671 -35.64 -9.97 10.05
CA VAL A 671 -34.32 -9.97 9.39
C VAL A 671 -33.89 -11.40 9.06
N GLU A 672 -34.00 -12.32 10.02
CA GLU A 672 -33.70 -13.75 9.81
C GLU A 672 -34.57 -14.35 8.68
N LYS A 673 -35.87 -14.04 8.68
CA LYS A 673 -36.82 -14.52 7.66
C LYS A 673 -36.52 -13.95 6.28
N GLU A 674 -36.15 -12.67 6.16
CA GLU A 674 -35.83 -12.04 4.87
C GLU A 674 -34.68 -12.78 4.17
N TYR A 675 -33.54 -12.92 4.85
CA TYR A 675 -32.39 -13.64 4.29
C TYR A 675 -32.66 -15.14 4.14
N GLY A 676 -33.44 -15.72 5.06
CA GLY A 676 -33.90 -17.11 4.96
C GLY A 676 -34.79 -17.40 3.75
N PHE A 677 -35.66 -16.46 3.37
CA PHE A 677 -36.48 -16.56 2.16
C PHE A 677 -35.61 -16.55 0.91
N THR A 678 -34.68 -15.60 0.80
CA THR A 678 -33.77 -15.52 -0.34
C THR A 678 -32.86 -16.75 -0.44
N ALA A 679 -32.29 -17.20 0.69
CA ALA A 679 -31.48 -18.41 0.72
C ALA A 679 -32.28 -19.63 0.25
N LYS A 680 -33.53 -19.78 0.72
CA LYS A 680 -34.44 -20.87 0.32
C LYS A 680 -34.76 -20.83 -1.17
N MET A 681 -35.12 -19.66 -1.70
CA MET A 681 -35.41 -19.45 -3.11
C MET A 681 -34.21 -19.80 -3.99
N LEU A 682 -33.01 -19.37 -3.61
CA LEU A 682 -31.79 -19.65 -4.37
C LEU A 682 -31.30 -21.10 -4.21
N SER A 683 -31.69 -21.81 -3.15
CA SER A 683 -31.44 -23.27 -3.02
C SER A 683 -32.49 -24.15 -3.71
N ASP A 684 -33.56 -23.58 -4.27
CA ASP A 684 -34.61 -24.34 -4.94
C ASP A 684 -34.08 -24.94 -6.25
N PHE A 685 -34.00 -26.28 -6.29
CA PHE A 685 -33.53 -27.03 -7.45
C PHE A 685 -34.47 -26.96 -8.64
N GLU A 686 -35.78 -26.83 -8.45
CA GLU A 686 -36.72 -26.68 -9.57
C GLU A 686 -36.51 -25.34 -10.28
N LEU A 687 -36.32 -24.27 -9.49
CA LEU A 687 -36.01 -22.96 -10.05
C LEU A 687 -34.63 -22.93 -10.72
N LEU A 688 -33.62 -23.55 -10.09
CA LEU A 688 -32.28 -23.68 -10.67
C LEU A 688 -32.32 -24.48 -11.99
N ASN A 689 -33.01 -25.62 -12.01
CA ASN A 689 -33.16 -26.48 -13.19
C ASN A 689 -33.83 -25.74 -14.33
N LYS A 690 -34.92 -25.02 -14.04
CA LYS A 690 -35.64 -24.21 -15.04
C LYS A 690 -34.76 -23.17 -15.72
N MET A 691 -33.76 -22.63 -15.02
CA MET A 691 -32.91 -21.54 -15.53
C MET A 691 -31.59 -22.02 -16.14
N HIS A 692 -30.99 -23.07 -15.58
CA HIS A 692 -29.58 -23.40 -15.84
C HIS A 692 -29.34 -24.86 -16.22
N LEU A 693 -30.29 -25.80 -16.05
CA LEU A 693 -30.04 -27.21 -16.36
C LEU A 693 -30.14 -27.46 -17.87
N ASP A 694 -29.01 -27.81 -18.47
CA ASP A 694 -28.98 -28.47 -19.77
C ASP A 694 -29.20 -29.97 -19.56
N SER A 695 -30.43 -30.42 -19.78
CA SER A 695 -30.81 -31.82 -19.60
C SER A 695 -30.16 -32.76 -20.62
N ALA A 696 -29.72 -32.25 -21.78
CA ALA A 696 -29.06 -33.07 -22.79
C ALA A 696 -27.64 -33.46 -22.36
N ASN A 697 -26.92 -32.52 -21.73
CA ASN A 697 -25.55 -32.72 -21.26
C ASN A 697 -25.43 -33.07 -19.78
N GLY A 698 -26.53 -32.96 -19.01
CA GLY A 698 -26.54 -33.24 -17.58
C GLY A 698 -25.71 -32.25 -16.76
N ALA A 699 -25.66 -30.99 -17.19
CA ALA A 699 -24.82 -29.95 -16.59
C ALA A 699 -25.61 -28.66 -16.33
N TYR A 700 -25.17 -27.87 -15.36
CA TYR A 700 -25.65 -26.51 -15.18
C TYR A 700 -24.80 -25.55 -16.00
N CYS A 701 -25.45 -24.72 -16.82
CA CYS A 701 -24.82 -23.80 -17.75
C CYS A 701 -25.28 -22.36 -17.50
N ASP A 702 -24.46 -21.41 -17.90
CA ASP A 702 -24.94 -20.05 -18.15
C ASP A 702 -25.98 -20.04 -19.27
N TYR A 703 -26.84 -19.03 -19.28
CA TYR A 703 -27.79 -18.79 -20.35
C TYR A 703 -27.52 -17.44 -21.01
N GLY A 704 -27.66 -17.36 -22.33
CA GLY A 704 -27.58 -16.11 -23.07
C GLY A 704 -27.58 -16.32 -24.58
N ASN A 705 -27.45 -15.23 -25.34
CA ASN A 705 -27.39 -15.29 -26.80
C ASN A 705 -26.03 -15.83 -27.26
N HIS A 706 -26.00 -17.09 -27.69
CA HIS A 706 -24.78 -17.83 -27.99
C HIS A 706 -24.83 -18.51 -29.36
N THR A 707 -23.67 -18.56 -30.02
CA THR A 707 -23.43 -19.37 -31.20
C THR A 707 -22.01 -19.91 -31.17
N GLU A 708 -21.84 -21.18 -31.56
CA GLU A 708 -20.53 -21.83 -31.70
C GLU A 708 -19.82 -21.44 -33.01
N LYS A 709 -20.51 -20.73 -33.92
CA LYS A 709 -19.99 -20.34 -35.25
C LYS A 709 -19.11 -19.09 -35.19
N ILE A 710 -18.08 -19.11 -34.35
CA ILE A 710 -17.16 -17.98 -34.15
C ILE A 710 -15.74 -18.46 -34.41
N LEU A 711 -14.98 -17.67 -35.16
CA LEU A 711 -13.60 -18.00 -35.51
C LEU A 711 -12.76 -16.74 -35.63
N PHE A 712 -11.50 -16.83 -35.21
CA PHE A 712 -10.50 -15.84 -35.57
C PHE A 712 -10.04 -16.07 -37.01
N VAL A 713 -10.26 -15.07 -37.87
CA VAL A 713 -9.70 -15.06 -39.22
C VAL A 713 -8.48 -14.16 -39.24
N LEU A 714 -7.35 -14.68 -39.72
CA LEU A 714 -6.20 -13.84 -40.03
C LEU A 714 -6.56 -12.99 -41.26
N ALA A 715 -6.82 -11.70 -41.07
CA ALA A 715 -7.05 -10.79 -42.18
C ALA A 715 -5.72 -10.53 -42.90
N THR A 716 -5.46 -11.25 -43.99
CA THR A 716 -4.39 -10.91 -44.92
C THR A 716 -4.82 -9.68 -45.72
N PHE A 717 -4.39 -8.50 -45.27
CA PHE A 717 -4.45 -7.31 -46.11
C PHE A 717 -3.46 -7.48 -47.26
N GLN A 718 -3.95 -7.69 -48.48
CA GLN A 718 -3.13 -7.52 -49.68
C GLN A 718 -2.78 -6.03 -49.78
N THR A 719 -1.52 -5.71 -49.48
CA THR A 719 -0.92 -4.38 -49.67
C THR A 719 -0.80 -4.01 -51.13
#